data_AF-A0A0Q7PDV3-F1
#
_entry.id   AF-A0A0Q7PDV3-F1
#
_cell.length_a   1.000
_cell.length_b   1.000
_cell.length_c   1.000
_cell.angle_alpha   90.00
_cell.angle_beta   90.00
_cell.angle_gamma   90.00
#
_symmetry.space_group_name_H-M   'P 1'
#
loop_
_entity.id
_entity.type
_entity.pdbx_description
1 polymer ?
#
loop_
_entity_poly.entity_id
_entity_poly.type
_entity_poly.pdbx_seq_one_letter_code
_entity_poly.pdbx_strand_id
1 'polypeptide(L)'
;MLPVTVPASRGDAAHPDAGRRVSPALLALDEHLFNPDASQWLVIDSGNTAVPRTVVPSLVDGLELIGKGRIAALVGHLRDGVGVVDVDVPGPLGDFLTAEVSDWLSRRDCWVLERPSGGAKGRWHIFFAHPDFHYAPAAARTGLAAAVSDFLTALAEDVKVPRNELDLRDAVRPLSSPHRFGAVTRPKGELREALRGLKRLLPDAPAPSPLRPRAKVKPANAGHQSPAAPGSGLVVQLALQRWKRQLRGEWRTYLLTGEIPAGSWAAGATKTRTAVEVDRSLVEAACTREMVWAIGDPEMAWRIIRESHPKAMTKAKHHGYSWWLGYVWNDLVRSASEFNTNPEKPRQVEAPPAEVLDAVAAARHELDQLKWTVPARQRAALLLVGHQMLDRVLREGRLRIPCPERDLLLDTGLGDRKTVRAALARFNGRLGTLHTDCLSLTERDSTSYEFEINSLPDREGRQIPPPVFDPPPAPRGLWAILPRASHSLWRTLLTTGAPLELSDLAVKAGLVENLADEPSKSQRATAKAALVALSKAGMARVDEHGCWRAASRPRSLQVEQDAAAAHARQLEGIEVERAAYRSGTTSSWTAGRARAMKAAKAREKAWWDNLSPAARAERAAAKRLEFDQMSLTQQAQRKAELAERRIRVGLDELENYQTWLRSLPADEYVARSLDRKKRFQDLSPAERGASVAAWDRHRLRYGLTAQRLATPLDERPVTPEVEQAALLPEGATVRDAAFLERQGNLLDDLERQAAG
;
A
#
# COMPACT_ATOMS: atom_id res chain seq x y z
N MET A 1 23.96 -6.15 -7.80
CA MET A 1 23.98 -6.93 -6.54
C MET A 1 25.07 -6.36 -5.65
N LEU A 2 24.74 -5.95 -4.43
CA LEU A 2 25.73 -5.47 -3.44
C LEU A 2 26.56 -6.66 -2.91
N PRO A 3 27.85 -6.49 -2.59
CA PRO A 3 28.64 -7.55 -1.94
C PRO A 3 28.08 -7.83 -0.53
N VAL A 4 27.72 -9.09 -0.26
CA VAL A 4 27.31 -9.56 1.06
C VAL A 4 28.54 -9.83 1.91
N THR A 5 28.55 -9.33 3.13
CA THR A 5 29.62 -9.58 4.11
C THR A 5 29.21 -10.75 4.98
N VAL A 6 29.91 -11.88 4.87
CA VAL A 6 29.70 -13.06 5.73
C VAL A 6 30.57 -12.89 6.98
N PRO A 7 30.01 -12.99 8.20
CA PRO A 7 30.79 -12.93 9.43
C PRO A 7 31.86 -14.01 9.48
N ALA A 8 33.06 -13.66 9.97
CA ALA A 8 34.11 -14.62 10.26
C ALA A 8 33.61 -15.69 11.23
N SER A 9 33.88 -16.96 10.91
CA SER A 9 33.60 -18.06 11.82
C SER A 9 34.54 -18.03 13.03
N ARG A 10 34.17 -18.69 14.13
CA ARG A 10 34.93 -18.71 15.40
C ARG A 10 36.41 -19.16 15.28
N GLY A 11 36.84 -19.73 14.15
CA GLY A 11 38.25 -20.08 13.87
C GLY A 11 39.10 -18.96 13.27
N ASP A 12 38.48 -17.90 12.72
CA ASP A 12 39.18 -16.76 12.09
C ASP A 12 39.32 -15.55 13.05
N ALA A 13 39.06 -15.76 14.35
CA ALA A 13 38.98 -14.72 15.39
C ALA A 13 40.31 -14.00 15.70
N ALA A 14 41.36 -14.19 14.91
CA ALA A 14 42.62 -13.47 15.03
C ALA A 14 42.61 -12.07 14.37
N HIS A 15 41.55 -11.68 13.63
CA HIS A 15 41.44 -10.33 13.06
C HIS A 15 40.11 -9.64 13.39
N PRO A 16 40.12 -8.48 14.08
CA PRO A 16 38.90 -7.77 14.49
C PRO A 16 38.10 -7.13 13.34
N ASP A 17 38.61 -7.16 12.09
CA ASP A 17 37.98 -6.55 10.89
C ASP A 17 37.48 -7.57 9.83
N ALA A 18 37.47 -8.87 10.12
CA ALA A 18 37.26 -9.91 9.10
C ALA A 18 35.78 -10.17 8.72
N GLY A 19 35.06 -9.13 8.26
CA GLY A 19 33.85 -9.33 7.47
C GLY A 19 34.23 -9.78 6.06
N ARG A 20 33.99 -11.05 5.69
CA ARG A 20 34.43 -11.59 4.40
C ARG A 20 33.46 -11.19 3.29
N ARG A 21 33.91 -10.35 2.35
CA ARG A 21 33.11 -9.96 1.16
C ARG A 21 32.98 -11.14 0.19
N VAL A 22 31.75 -11.56 -0.08
CA VAL A 22 31.43 -12.55 -1.13
C VAL A 22 31.55 -11.89 -2.50
N SER A 23 32.16 -12.59 -3.47
CA SER A 23 32.30 -12.03 -4.82
C SER A 23 30.92 -11.92 -5.51
N PRO A 24 30.63 -10.84 -6.25
CA PRO A 24 29.34 -10.69 -6.92
C PRO A 24 29.03 -11.80 -7.93
N ALA A 25 30.06 -12.34 -8.60
CA ALA A 25 29.91 -13.44 -9.54
C ALA A 25 29.54 -14.76 -8.84
N LEU A 26 30.07 -15.01 -7.64
CA LEU A 26 29.73 -16.18 -6.84
C LEU A 26 28.30 -16.09 -6.31
N LEU A 27 27.88 -14.91 -5.84
CA LEU A 27 26.51 -14.68 -5.41
C LEU A 27 25.53 -14.84 -6.57
N ALA A 28 25.84 -14.31 -7.75
CA ALA A 28 25.01 -14.45 -8.94
C ALA A 28 24.93 -15.90 -9.44
N LEU A 29 25.98 -16.71 -9.26
CA LEU A 29 25.93 -18.15 -9.50
C LEU A 29 24.97 -18.84 -8.52
N ASP A 30 25.10 -18.57 -7.22
CA ASP A 30 24.19 -19.14 -6.22
C ASP A 30 22.74 -18.74 -6.47
N GLU A 31 22.46 -17.48 -6.78
CA GLU A 31 21.11 -17.01 -7.11
C GLU A 31 20.52 -17.70 -8.35
N HIS A 32 21.38 -18.18 -9.27
CA HIS A 32 20.93 -18.87 -10.49
C HIS A 32 20.86 -20.39 -10.33
N LEU A 33 21.62 -20.98 -9.39
CA LEU A 33 21.66 -22.42 -9.09
C LEU A 33 20.58 -22.85 -8.10
N PHE A 34 20.22 -22.00 -7.14
CA PHE A 34 19.33 -22.35 -6.04
C PHE A 34 17.90 -21.86 -6.26
N ASN A 35 16.95 -22.59 -5.68
CA ASN A 35 15.55 -22.21 -5.71
C ASN A 35 15.30 -21.03 -4.72
N PRO A 36 14.72 -19.90 -5.19
CA PRO A 36 14.54 -18.70 -4.37
C PRO A 36 13.35 -18.78 -3.40
N ASP A 37 12.66 -19.92 -3.30
CA ASP A 37 11.59 -20.13 -2.34
C ASP A 37 12.13 -20.26 -0.90
N ALA A 38 11.52 -19.57 0.06
CA ALA A 38 11.99 -19.53 1.45
C ALA A 38 11.92 -20.88 2.18
N SER A 39 11.13 -21.84 1.67
CA SER A 39 11.10 -23.21 2.19
C SER A 39 12.31 -24.05 1.77
N GLN A 40 13.08 -23.55 0.80
CA GLN A 40 14.25 -24.23 0.22
C GLN A 40 15.55 -23.88 0.92
N TRP A 41 15.48 -23.00 1.92
CA TRP A 41 16.62 -22.53 2.68
C TRP A 41 16.53 -23.03 4.11
N LEU A 42 17.65 -23.55 4.61
CA LEU A 42 17.80 -23.93 6.01
C LEU A 42 19.20 -23.55 6.51
N VAL A 43 19.28 -23.22 7.80
CA VAL A 43 20.53 -22.96 8.49
C VAL A 43 20.90 -24.14 9.38
N ILE A 44 22.19 -24.47 9.45
CA ILE A 44 22.72 -25.54 10.30
C ILE A 44 23.74 -25.01 11.31
N ASP A 45 23.90 -25.73 12.41
CA ASP A 45 24.96 -25.51 13.38
C ASP A 45 26.26 -26.26 13.01
N SER A 46 27.29 -26.11 13.85
CA SER A 46 28.58 -26.78 13.68
C SER A 46 28.49 -28.32 13.77
N GLY A 47 27.44 -28.83 14.44
CA GLY A 47 27.12 -30.25 14.57
C GLY A 47 26.33 -30.81 13.38
N ASN A 48 26.16 -30.04 12.30
CA ASN A 48 25.38 -30.43 11.13
C ASN A 48 23.88 -30.65 11.44
N THR A 49 23.37 -29.99 12.47
CA THR A 49 21.95 -30.05 12.85
C THR A 49 21.23 -28.78 12.42
N ALA A 50 20.02 -28.91 11.87
CA ALA A 50 19.21 -27.77 11.48
C ALA A 50 18.86 -26.90 12.69
N VAL A 51 19.10 -25.59 12.61
CA VAL A 51 18.73 -24.66 13.68
C VAL A 51 17.21 -24.43 13.62
N PRO A 52 16.45 -24.85 14.65
CA PRO A 52 15.00 -24.78 14.60
C PRO A 52 14.49 -23.34 14.60
N ARG A 53 13.25 -23.15 14.15
CA ARG A 53 12.49 -21.87 14.15
C ARG A 53 13.05 -20.73 13.28
N THR A 54 14.23 -20.88 12.69
CA THR A 54 14.80 -19.86 11.80
C THR A 54 14.22 -20.03 10.39
N VAL A 55 13.42 -19.07 9.94
CA VAL A 55 12.96 -18.97 8.55
C VAL A 55 14.00 -18.18 7.78
N VAL A 56 14.49 -18.68 6.65
CA VAL A 56 15.47 -17.97 5.81
C VAL A 56 14.74 -17.45 4.56
N PRO A 57 14.45 -16.13 4.46
CA PRO A 57 13.63 -15.60 3.37
C PRO A 57 14.33 -15.57 2.01
N SER A 58 15.66 -15.44 2.01
CA SER A 58 16.50 -15.38 0.82
C SER A 58 17.93 -15.85 1.12
N LEU A 59 18.71 -16.12 0.06
CA LEU A 59 20.14 -16.40 0.15
C LEU A 59 20.88 -15.32 0.97
N VAL A 60 20.62 -14.04 0.66
CA VAL A 60 21.29 -12.91 1.32
C VAL A 60 20.96 -12.87 2.81
N ASP A 61 19.70 -13.05 3.18
CA ASP A 61 19.29 -13.10 4.58
C ASP A 61 19.93 -14.30 5.30
N GLY A 62 20.02 -15.45 4.62
CA GLY A 62 20.67 -16.64 5.15
C GLY A 62 22.16 -16.43 5.42
N LEU A 63 22.88 -15.80 4.48
CA LEU A 63 24.30 -15.48 4.64
C LEU A 63 24.56 -14.48 5.77
N GLU A 64 23.67 -13.51 5.98
CA GLU A 64 23.77 -12.55 7.09
C GLU A 64 23.53 -13.19 8.48
N LEU A 65 22.89 -14.36 8.53
CA LEU A 65 22.67 -15.10 9.78
C LEU A 65 23.88 -15.93 10.19
N ILE A 66 24.79 -16.23 9.26
CA ILE A 66 25.98 -17.05 9.53
C ILE A 66 26.86 -16.37 10.59
N GLY A 67 27.31 -17.14 11.58
CA GLY A 67 28.11 -16.62 12.69
C GLY A 67 27.29 -16.00 13.83
N LYS A 68 25.97 -15.84 13.67
CA LYS A 68 25.07 -15.40 14.75
C LYS A 68 24.49 -16.58 15.52
N GLY A 69 24.52 -16.50 16.85
CA GLY A 69 24.03 -17.57 17.72
C GLY A 69 24.75 -18.90 17.45
N ARG A 70 23.97 -19.95 17.11
CA ARG A 70 24.48 -21.29 16.76
C ARG A 70 24.62 -21.52 15.25
N ILE A 71 24.33 -20.53 14.41
CA ILE A 71 24.25 -20.70 12.96
C ILE A 71 25.68 -20.71 12.38
N ALA A 72 26.07 -21.84 11.79
CA ALA A 72 27.42 -22.05 11.25
C ALA A 72 27.46 -22.07 9.72
N ALA A 73 26.41 -22.53 9.05
CA ALA A 73 26.34 -22.57 7.58
C ALA A 73 24.90 -22.51 7.07
N LEU A 74 24.77 -22.10 5.81
CA LEU A 74 23.52 -22.09 5.05
C LEU A 74 23.49 -23.28 4.09
N VAL A 75 22.32 -23.91 3.95
CA VAL A 75 22.04 -24.97 2.99
C VAL A 75 20.82 -24.56 2.17
N GLY A 76 20.89 -24.76 0.86
CA GLY A 76 19.81 -24.49 -0.07
C GLY A 76 19.47 -25.72 -0.90
N HIS A 77 18.24 -25.78 -1.43
CA HIS A 77 17.90 -26.72 -2.49
C HIS A 77 18.11 -26.11 -3.87
N LEU A 78 18.60 -26.93 -4.80
CA LEU A 78 18.85 -26.56 -6.18
C LEU A 78 17.53 -26.39 -6.94
N ARG A 79 17.54 -25.55 -7.98
CA ARG A 79 16.41 -25.41 -8.91
C ARG A 79 16.30 -26.63 -9.84
N ASP A 80 15.16 -26.78 -10.50
CA ASP A 80 15.03 -27.71 -11.61
C ASP A 80 16.02 -27.37 -12.73
N GLY A 81 16.59 -28.42 -13.35
CA GLY A 81 17.67 -28.32 -14.33
C GLY A 81 19.08 -28.32 -13.72
N VAL A 82 19.21 -28.36 -12.38
CA VAL A 82 20.51 -28.32 -11.69
C VAL A 82 20.63 -29.48 -10.69
N GLY A 83 21.77 -30.15 -10.69
CA GLY A 83 22.11 -31.22 -9.75
C GLY A 83 23.48 -31.02 -9.12
N VAL A 84 23.76 -31.79 -8.05
CA VAL A 84 25.09 -31.82 -7.44
C VAL A 84 25.46 -33.24 -7.03
N VAL A 85 26.69 -33.64 -7.35
CA VAL A 85 27.30 -34.86 -6.82
C VAL A 85 28.17 -34.49 -5.62
N ASP A 86 27.90 -35.10 -4.47
CA ASP A 86 28.70 -34.99 -3.25
C ASP A 86 29.69 -36.17 -3.18
N VAL A 87 30.97 -35.86 -3.29
CA VAL A 87 32.09 -36.79 -3.18
C VAL A 87 32.65 -36.68 -1.76
N ASP A 88 32.30 -37.63 -0.89
CA ASP A 88 32.71 -37.67 0.52
C ASP A 88 33.98 -38.51 0.76
N VAL A 89 34.70 -38.85 -0.31
CA VAL A 89 35.95 -39.60 -0.29
C VAL A 89 37.14 -38.66 -0.04
N PRO A 90 37.95 -38.82 1.03
CA PRO A 90 39.11 -37.98 1.26
C PRO A 90 40.32 -38.41 0.41
N GLY A 91 41.28 -37.49 0.25
CA GLY A 91 42.58 -37.76 -0.35
C GLY A 91 42.60 -37.82 -1.89
N PRO A 92 43.70 -38.33 -2.49
CA PRO A 92 43.89 -38.35 -3.94
C PRO A 92 42.82 -39.14 -4.70
N LEU A 93 42.24 -40.17 -4.08
CA LEU A 93 41.15 -40.94 -4.68
C LEU A 93 39.91 -40.06 -4.90
N GLY A 94 39.58 -39.17 -3.97
CA GLY A 94 38.48 -38.22 -4.15
C GLY A 94 38.74 -37.19 -5.25
N ASP A 95 40.00 -36.76 -5.41
CA ASP A 95 40.41 -35.88 -6.53
C ASP A 95 40.26 -36.60 -7.89
N PHE A 96 40.64 -37.88 -7.96
CA PHE A 96 40.45 -38.73 -9.14
C PHE A 96 38.96 -38.90 -9.48
N LEU A 97 38.15 -39.31 -8.50
CA LEU A 97 36.70 -39.51 -8.68
C LEU A 97 36.02 -38.22 -9.15
N THR A 98 36.48 -37.06 -8.67
CA THR A 98 35.96 -35.76 -9.11
C THR A 98 36.22 -35.49 -10.58
N ALA A 99 37.41 -35.83 -11.08
CA ALA A 99 37.76 -35.69 -12.49
C ALA A 99 36.93 -36.63 -13.36
N GLU A 100 36.80 -37.91 -12.98
CA GLU A 100 36.01 -38.91 -13.71
C GLU A 100 34.53 -38.52 -13.81
N VAL A 101 33.92 -38.06 -12.71
CA VAL A 101 32.53 -37.62 -12.71
C VAL A 101 32.34 -36.37 -13.56
N SER A 102 33.25 -35.41 -13.47
CA SER A 102 33.16 -34.15 -14.23
C SER A 102 33.34 -34.37 -15.72
N ASP A 103 34.24 -35.26 -16.13
CA ASP A 103 34.44 -35.66 -17.53
C ASP A 103 33.21 -36.41 -18.07
N TRP A 104 32.68 -37.38 -17.31
CA TRP A 104 31.48 -38.12 -17.72
C TRP A 104 30.26 -37.22 -17.95
N LEU A 105 30.08 -36.20 -17.09
CA LEU A 105 29.02 -35.21 -17.22
C LEU A 105 29.26 -34.29 -18.43
N SER A 106 30.50 -33.83 -18.61
CA SER A 106 30.87 -32.93 -19.71
C SER A 106 30.69 -33.59 -21.08
N ARG A 107 30.98 -34.89 -21.22
CA ARG A 107 30.73 -35.68 -22.45
C ARG A 107 29.25 -35.86 -22.80
N ARG A 108 28.35 -35.45 -21.91
CA ARG A 108 26.88 -35.47 -22.07
C ARG A 108 26.29 -34.07 -22.08
N ASP A 109 27.10 -33.10 -22.53
CA ASP A 109 26.70 -31.69 -22.70
C ASP A 109 26.14 -31.04 -21.41
N CYS A 110 26.51 -31.56 -20.24
CA CYS A 110 26.18 -30.93 -18.98
C CYS A 110 27.14 -29.76 -18.75
N TRP A 111 26.61 -28.64 -18.26
CA TRP A 111 27.46 -27.63 -17.63
C TRP A 111 27.99 -28.18 -16.31
N VAL A 112 29.27 -27.99 -15.99
CA VAL A 112 29.91 -28.54 -14.78
C VAL A 112 30.71 -27.48 -14.04
N LEU A 113 30.66 -27.51 -12.70
CA LEU A 113 31.46 -26.68 -11.82
C LEU A 113 31.91 -27.47 -10.58
N GLU A 114 33.23 -27.62 -10.42
CA GLU A 114 33.84 -28.30 -9.28
C GLU A 114 34.12 -27.33 -8.13
N ARG A 115 33.75 -27.72 -6.90
CA ARG A 115 34.06 -26.97 -5.68
C ARG A 115 34.52 -27.92 -4.57
N PRO A 116 35.65 -27.66 -3.88
CA PRO A 116 35.99 -28.44 -2.68
C PRO A 116 34.92 -28.27 -1.59
N SER A 117 34.59 -29.32 -0.85
CA SER A 117 33.48 -29.27 0.13
C SER A 117 33.79 -28.42 1.37
N GLY A 118 35.07 -28.26 1.70
CA GLY A 118 35.56 -27.55 2.89
C GLY A 118 35.65 -28.40 4.15
N GLY A 119 35.37 -29.71 4.04
CA GLY A 119 35.71 -30.70 5.06
C GLY A 119 37.17 -31.14 4.94
N ALA A 120 37.39 -32.44 4.70
CA ALA A 120 38.72 -32.97 4.42
C ALA A 120 39.15 -32.70 2.96
N LYS A 121 40.46 -32.60 2.73
CA LYS A 121 41.04 -32.53 1.37
C LYS A 121 40.63 -33.77 0.57
N GLY A 122 40.28 -33.58 -0.70
CA GLY A 122 39.77 -34.65 -1.59
C GLY A 122 38.25 -34.77 -1.62
N ARG A 123 37.51 -34.10 -0.72
CA ARG A 123 36.05 -34.06 -0.77
C ARG A 123 35.53 -32.91 -1.62
N TRP A 124 34.58 -33.18 -2.51
CA TRP A 124 34.13 -32.25 -3.54
C TRP A 124 32.61 -32.21 -3.67
N HIS A 125 32.10 -31.04 -4.06
CA HIS A 125 30.77 -30.88 -4.63
C HIS A 125 30.93 -30.57 -6.12
N ILE A 126 30.32 -31.38 -6.98
CA ILE A 126 30.34 -31.21 -8.43
C ILE A 126 28.95 -30.75 -8.84
N PHE A 127 28.80 -29.44 -9.06
CA PHE A 127 27.55 -28.87 -9.56
C PHE A 127 27.47 -29.12 -11.04
N PHE A 128 26.28 -29.50 -11.52
CA PHE A 128 26.04 -29.61 -12.94
C PHE A 128 24.65 -29.11 -13.31
N ALA A 129 24.47 -28.73 -14.57
CA ALA A 129 23.19 -28.29 -15.09
C ALA A 129 22.92 -28.90 -16.47
N HIS A 130 21.66 -29.25 -16.70
CA HIS A 130 21.12 -29.73 -17.98
C HIS A 130 19.61 -29.41 -18.03
N PRO A 131 19.05 -28.89 -19.14
CA PRO A 131 17.64 -28.47 -19.19
C PRO A 131 16.66 -29.58 -18.80
N ASP A 132 16.95 -30.81 -19.21
CA ASP A 132 16.11 -31.99 -18.95
C ASP A 132 16.40 -32.67 -17.59
N PHE A 133 17.29 -32.10 -16.77
CA PHE A 133 17.58 -32.68 -15.46
C PHE A 133 16.50 -32.35 -14.45
N HIS A 134 15.88 -33.40 -13.90
CA HIS A 134 14.96 -33.30 -12.78
C HIS A 134 15.42 -34.19 -11.64
N TYR A 135 15.63 -33.61 -10.47
CA TYR A 135 15.97 -34.41 -9.29
C TYR A 135 14.76 -35.23 -8.84
N ALA A 136 15.01 -36.51 -8.54
CA ALA A 136 14.05 -37.39 -7.90
C ALA A 136 14.74 -38.26 -6.83
N PRO A 137 14.00 -38.70 -5.79
CA PRO A 137 14.48 -39.73 -4.88
C PRO A 137 14.89 -40.98 -5.65
N ALA A 138 15.91 -41.70 -5.17
CA ALA A 138 16.51 -42.84 -5.88
C ALA A 138 15.49 -43.80 -6.51
N ALA A 139 14.44 -44.17 -5.78
CA ALA A 139 13.38 -45.08 -6.25
C ALA A 139 12.51 -44.56 -7.42
N ALA A 140 12.56 -43.26 -7.72
CA ALA A 140 11.74 -42.60 -8.73
C ALA A 140 12.57 -41.84 -9.78
N ARG A 141 13.90 -42.07 -9.82
CA ARG A 141 14.78 -41.43 -10.80
C ARG A 141 14.49 -41.96 -12.20
N THR A 142 14.44 -41.05 -13.15
CA THR A 142 14.27 -41.32 -14.59
C THR A 142 15.17 -40.40 -15.40
N GLY A 143 15.35 -40.71 -16.69
CA GLY A 143 16.15 -39.90 -17.61
C GLY A 143 17.58 -39.70 -17.12
N LEU A 144 18.08 -38.46 -17.22
CA LEU A 144 19.46 -38.12 -16.85
C LEU A 144 19.76 -38.40 -15.36
N ALA A 145 18.79 -38.25 -14.46
CA ALA A 145 19.00 -38.52 -13.04
C ALA A 145 19.24 -40.01 -12.75
N ALA A 146 18.60 -40.91 -13.51
CA ALA A 146 18.86 -42.35 -13.45
C ALA A 146 20.26 -42.65 -14.02
N ALA A 147 20.59 -42.12 -15.20
CA ALA A 147 21.88 -42.34 -15.84
C ALA A 147 23.08 -41.88 -14.97
N VAL A 148 22.97 -40.72 -14.31
CA VAL A 148 23.97 -40.25 -13.34
C VAL A 148 24.05 -41.22 -12.15
N SER A 149 22.91 -41.70 -11.65
CA SER A 149 22.90 -42.61 -10.49
C SER A 149 23.56 -43.95 -10.82
N ASP A 150 23.29 -44.49 -12.00
CA ASP A 150 23.83 -45.77 -12.48
C ASP A 150 25.34 -45.66 -12.68
N PHE A 151 25.80 -44.56 -13.29
CA PHE A 151 27.23 -44.29 -13.43
C PHE A 151 27.94 -44.19 -12.07
N LEU A 152 27.38 -43.44 -11.12
CA LEU A 152 27.96 -43.32 -9.78
C LEU A 152 27.99 -44.67 -9.03
N THR A 153 27.01 -45.55 -9.27
CA THR A 153 27.00 -46.89 -8.71
C THR A 153 28.09 -47.77 -9.32
N ALA A 154 28.20 -47.81 -10.65
CA ALA A 154 29.24 -48.55 -11.34
C ALA A 154 30.65 -48.06 -10.95
N LEU A 155 30.85 -46.74 -10.86
CA LEU A 155 32.11 -46.15 -10.46
C LEU A 155 32.47 -46.52 -9.01
N ALA A 156 31.51 -46.42 -8.08
CA ALA A 156 31.71 -46.83 -6.68
C ALA A 156 32.10 -48.32 -6.55
N GLU A 157 31.46 -49.19 -7.33
CA GLU A 157 31.74 -50.63 -7.36
C GLU A 157 33.11 -50.95 -7.96
N ASP A 158 33.53 -50.22 -8.99
CA ASP A 158 34.82 -50.38 -9.66
C ASP A 158 35.97 -49.99 -8.71
N VAL A 159 35.87 -48.82 -8.10
CA VAL A 159 36.91 -48.29 -7.18
C VAL A 159 36.78 -48.78 -5.73
N LYS A 160 35.82 -49.68 -5.45
CA LYS A 160 35.55 -50.27 -4.13
C LYS A 160 35.29 -49.25 -3.02
N VAL A 161 34.53 -48.20 -3.34
CA VAL A 161 34.09 -47.16 -2.41
C VAL A 161 32.62 -47.36 -2.04
N PRO A 162 32.20 -47.14 -0.78
CA PRO A 162 30.79 -47.19 -0.41
C PRO A 162 29.92 -46.22 -1.23
N ARG A 163 28.77 -46.69 -1.73
CA ARG A 163 27.88 -45.90 -2.61
C ARG A 163 27.41 -44.58 -1.99
N ASN A 164 27.29 -44.51 -0.67
CA ASN A 164 26.88 -43.31 0.06
C ASN A 164 27.96 -42.20 0.07
N GLU A 165 29.19 -42.51 -0.32
CA GLU A 165 30.29 -41.53 -0.46
C GLU A 165 30.29 -40.83 -1.84
N LEU A 166 29.48 -41.29 -2.80
CA LEU A 166 29.30 -40.67 -4.12
C LEU A 166 27.82 -40.35 -4.38
N ASP A 167 27.28 -39.36 -3.68
CA ASP A 167 25.82 -39.16 -3.61
C ASP A 167 25.30 -38.07 -4.56
N LEU A 168 24.16 -38.33 -5.21
CA LEU A 168 23.46 -37.33 -6.02
C LEU A 168 22.41 -36.63 -5.14
N ARG A 169 22.58 -35.32 -4.94
CA ARG A 169 21.78 -34.53 -3.99
C ARG A 169 21.02 -33.40 -4.66
N ASP A 170 19.94 -32.99 -4.00
CA ASP A 170 19.17 -31.79 -4.30
C ASP A 170 19.47 -30.64 -3.34
N ALA A 171 20.02 -30.94 -2.16
CA ALA A 171 20.35 -29.97 -1.13
C ALA A 171 21.85 -29.93 -0.87
N VAL A 172 22.43 -28.73 -0.92
CA VAL A 172 23.86 -28.51 -0.67
C VAL A 172 24.11 -27.10 -0.15
N ARG A 173 25.28 -26.87 0.42
CA ARG A 173 25.70 -25.52 0.83
C ARG A 173 25.95 -24.67 -0.43
N PRO A 174 25.39 -23.44 -0.52
CA PRO A 174 25.75 -22.49 -1.56
C PRO A 174 27.26 -22.28 -1.65
N LEU A 175 27.74 -21.90 -2.84
CA LEU A 175 29.15 -21.62 -3.09
C LEU A 175 29.65 -20.49 -2.17
N SER A 176 28.80 -19.52 -1.87
CA SER A 176 29.05 -18.41 -0.94
C SER A 176 28.98 -18.79 0.55
N SER A 177 28.38 -19.93 0.90
CA SER A 177 28.32 -20.36 2.30
C SER A 177 29.63 -21.05 2.73
N PRO A 178 30.21 -20.69 3.89
CA PRO A 178 31.29 -21.45 4.49
C PRO A 178 30.86 -22.88 4.83
N HIS A 179 31.87 -23.73 5.03
CA HIS A 179 31.71 -24.99 5.73
C HIS A 179 31.36 -24.74 7.21
N ARG A 180 30.69 -25.70 7.85
CA ARG A 180 30.24 -25.58 9.25
C ARG A 180 31.35 -25.39 10.29
N PHE A 181 32.60 -25.70 9.92
CA PHE A 181 33.80 -25.44 10.72
C PHE A 181 34.56 -24.17 10.29
N GLY A 182 33.98 -23.35 9.42
CA GLY A 182 34.54 -22.06 9.01
C GLY A 182 35.29 -22.04 7.68
N ALA A 183 35.71 -23.20 7.17
CA ALA A 183 36.46 -23.26 5.91
C ALA A 183 35.62 -22.73 4.74
N VAL A 184 36.16 -21.74 4.02
CA VAL A 184 35.57 -21.24 2.78
C VAL A 184 36.38 -21.77 1.61
N THR A 185 35.70 -22.48 0.72
CA THR A 185 36.29 -23.04 -0.49
C THR A 185 35.90 -22.22 -1.70
N ARG A 186 36.78 -22.18 -2.70
CA ARG A 186 36.51 -21.52 -3.98
C ARG A 186 36.25 -22.57 -5.05
N PRO A 187 35.25 -22.37 -5.93
CA PRO A 187 35.10 -23.19 -7.12
C PRO A 187 36.34 -23.12 -8.01
N LYS A 188 36.63 -24.18 -8.77
CA LYS A 188 37.67 -24.14 -9.80
C LYS A 188 37.19 -23.34 -11.01
N GLY A 189 38.14 -22.72 -11.72
CA GLY A 189 37.89 -22.00 -12.96
C GLY A 189 37.37 -20.56 -12.79
N GLU A 190 37.06 -19.92 -13.92
CA GLU A 190 36.61 -18.54 -13.99
C GLU A 190 35.10 -18.39 -13.75
N LEU A 191 34.72 -17.77 -12.62
CA LEU A 191 33.32 -17.67 -12.18
C LEU A 191 32.41 -16.92 -13.18
N ARG A 192 32.94 -15.93 -13.88
CA ARG A 192 32.18 -15.17 -14.89
C ARG A 192 31.88 -16.01 -16.13
N GLU A 193 32.78 -16.92 -16.50
CA GLU A 193 32.57 -17.86 -17.60
C GLU A 193 31.59 -18.94 -17.20
N ALA A 194 31.75 -19.50 -16.01
CA ALA A 194 30.81 -20.45 -15.42
C ALA A 194 29.38 -19.87 -15.41
N LEU A 195 29.20 -18.63 -14.94
CA LEU A 195 27.89 -17.97 -14.94
C LEU A 195 27.32 -17.73 -16.35
N ARG A 196 28.16 -17.33 -17.30
CA ARG A 196 27.73 -17.15 -18.70
C ARG A 196 27.31 -18.47 -19.32
N GLY A 197 28.07 -19.55 -19.10
CA GLY A 197 27.72 -20.90 -19.57
C GLY A 197 26.41 -21.38 -18.99
N LEU A 198 26.22 -21.22 -17.67
CA LEU A 198 25.00 -21.60 -16.98
C LEU A 198 23.78 -20.84 -17.52
N LYS A 199 23.89 -19.53 -17.76
CA LYS A 199 22.80 -18.71 -18.32
C LYS A 199 22.52 -18.99 -19.79
N ARG A 200 23.45 -19.56 -20.55
CA ARG A 200 23.15 -20.02 -21.92
C ARG A 200 22.28 -21.28 -21.89
N LEU A 201 22.53 -22.16 -20.91
CA LEU A 201 21.81 -23.42 -20.77
C LEU A 201 20.45 -23.24 -20.10
N LEU A 202 20.41 -22.43 -19.04
CA LEU A 202 19.21 -22.10 -18.27
C LEU A 202 19.06 -20.57 -18.29
N PRO A 203 18.46 -19.96 -19.33
CA PRO A 203 18.40 -18.50 -19.46
C PRO A 203 17.51 -17.84 -18.42
N ASP A 204 16.42 -18.50 -18.05
CA ASP A 204 15.42 -17.94 -17.15
C ASP A 204 15.91 -17.94 -15.69
N ALA A 205 15.60 -16.85 -14.98
CA ALA A 205 15.78 -16.79 -13.55
C ALA A 205 14.95 -17.89 -12.86
N PRO A 206 15.45 -18.50 -11.77
CA PRO A 206 14.71 -19.57 -11.12
C PRO A 206 13.38 -19.06 -10.57
N ALA A 207 12.29 -19.77 -10.89
CA ALA A 207 10.99 -19.50 -10.31
C ALA A 207 10.90 -20.12 -8.89
N PRO A 208 10.25 -19.46 -7.93
CA PRO A 208 10.02 -20.05 -6.61
C PRO A 208 9.06 -21.25 -6.74
N SER A 209 9.50 -22.42 -6.29
CA SER A 209 8.70 -23.65 -6.26
C SER A 209 8.87 -24.34 -4.91
N PRO A 210 7.79 -24.67 -4.17
CA PRO A 210 7.90 -25.35 -2.88
C PRO A 210 8.32 -26.82 -3.03
N LEU A 211 9.02 -27.37 -2.03
CA LEU A 211 9.39 -28.80 -2.03
C LEU A 211 8.14 -29.69 -2.06
N ARG A 212 8.19 -30.77 -2.85
CA ARG A 212 7.25 -31.89 -2.69
C ARG A 212 7.43 -32.51 -1.29
N PRO A 213 6.35 -32.94 -0.60
CA PRO A 213 6.44 -33.44 0.77
C PRO A 213 7.34 -34.68 0.87
N ARG A 214 8.43 -34.60 1.64
CA ARG A 214 9.18 -35.78 2.13
C ARG A 214 8.54 -36.27 3.44
N ALA A 215 8.23 -37.57 3.52
CA ALA A 215 7.81 -38.21 4.77
C ALA A 215 8.95 -38.14 5.80
N LYS A 216 8.69 -37.57 6.98
CA LYS A 216 9.70 -37.29 8.00
C LYS A 216 10.03 -38.53 8.83
N VAL A 217 11.30 -38.91 8.85
CA VAL A 217 11.91 -39.71 9.94
C VAL A 217 12.61 -38.74 10.89
N LYS A 218 12.33 -38.84 12.20
CA LYS A 218 12.89 -38.01 13.28
C LYS A 218 14.18 -38.65 13.84
N PRO A 219 15.18 -37.84 14.22
CA PRO A 219 16.05 -38.19 15.34
C PRO A 219 16.01 -37.16 16.48
N ALA A 220 16.56 -37.60 17.61
CA ALA A 220 16.35 -37.15 18.98
C ALA A 220 17.29 -36.03 19.49
N ASN A 221 16.89 -35.46 20.63
CA ASN A 221 17.42 -34.30 21.36
C ASN A 221 18.79 -34.49 22.04
N ALA A 222 19.54 -33.38 22.17
CA ALA A 222 20.29 -32.89 23.35
C ALA A 222 20.99 -31.57 22.93
N GLY A 223 21.21 -30.50 23.70
CA GLY A 223 21.14 -30.20 25.13
C GLY A 223 22.30 -29.23 25.47
N HIS A 224 22.00 -28.13 26.17
CA HIS A 224 22.91 -27.17 26.86
C HIS A 224 23.42 -25.87 26.19
N GLN A 225 23.35 -24.80 27.01
CA GLN A 225 23.58 -23.36 26.78
C GLN A 225 24.63 -22.81 27.78
N SER A 226 25.23 -21.64 27.46
CA SER A 226 25.59 -20.46 28.32
C SER A 226 26.98 -19.85 27.97
N PRO A 227 27.40 -18.65 28.46
CA PRO A 227 26.88 -17.28 28.23
C PRO A 227 27.98 -16.25 27.76
N ALA A 228 27.64 -14.95 27.72
CA ALA A 228 28.21 -13.80 26.97
C ALA A 228 29.43 -13.04 27.57
N ALA A 229 30.02 -12.05 26.83
CA ALA A 229 30.34 -10.61 27.20
C ALA A 229 31.36 -9.91 26.19
N PRO A 230 31.75 -8.60 26.28
CA PRO A 230 31.58 -7.59 25.20
C PRO A 230 32.80 -6.68 24.83
N GLY A 231 32.64 -5.76 23.84
CA GLY A 231 33.42 -4.51 23.62
C GLY A 231 34.39 -4.50 22.42
N SER A 232 34.74 -3.41 21.71
CA SER A 232 34.26 -2.02 21.45
C SER A 232 35.38 -1.32 20.63
N GLY A 233 35.07 -0.54 19.59
CA GLY A 233 36.04 0.36 18.93
C GLY A 233 35.36 1.39 18.01
N LEU A 234 35.40 2.66 18.39
CA LEU A 234 34.58 3.77 17.88
C LEU A 234 35.09 4.42 16.58
N VAL A 235 34.14 4.71 15.67
CA VAL A 235 34.24 5.74 14.63
C VAL A 235 33.40 6.93 15.08
N VAL A 236 33.92 8.15 14.92
CA VAL A 236 33.21 9.40 15.25
C VAL A 236 31.95 9.49 14.40
N GLN A 237 30.80 9.18 15.01
CA GLN A 237 29.50 9.35 14.40
C GLN A 237 29.18 10.84 14.28
N LEU A 238 28.78 11.28 13.08
CA LEU A 238 28.03 12.52 12.96
C LEU A 238 26.72 12.39 13.74
N ALA A 239 26.52 13.27 14.72
CA ALA A 239 25.31 13.38 15.54
C ALA A 239 24.11 14.03 14.80
N LEU A 240 24.11 14.06 13.46
CA LEU A 240 23.05 14.69 12.67
C LEU A 240 22.23 13.62 11.94
N GLN A 241 21.37 12.95 12.71
CA GLN A 241 20.24 12.12 12.25
C GLN A 241 19.15 13.00 11.62
N ARG A 242 19.44 13.68 10.51
CA ARG A 242 18.44 14.51 9.82
C ARG A 242 18.55 14.35 8.30
N TRP A 243 17.58 13.60 7.76
CA TRP A 243 17.17 13.48 6.36
C TRP A 243 18.16 12.80 5.38
N LYS A 244 18.16 11.47 5.35
CA LYS A 244 18.68 10.69 4.21
C LYS A 244 17.78 10.92 2.98
N ARG A 245 18.07 11.96 2.20
CA ARG A 245 17.41 12.22 0.92
C ARG A 245 18.09 11.42 -0.20
N GLN A 246 17.36 11.09 -1.27
CA GLN A 246 18.02 10.59 -2.48
C GLN A 246 18.96 11.68 -3.03
N LEU A 247 20.13 11.28 -3.55
CA LEU A 247 21.03 12.18 -4.28
C LEU A 247 20.23 12.94 -5.36
N ARG A 248 20.48 14.22 -5.64
CA ARG A 248 19.70 14.93 -6.66
C ARG A 248 19.88 14.31 -8.04
N GLY A 249 18.85 14.40 -8.88
CA GLY A 249 18.82 13.76 -10.20
C GLY A 249 20.01 14.15 -11.08
N GLU A 250 20.40 15.43 -11.05
CA GLU A 250 21.55 15.96 -11.80
C GLU A 250 22.88 15.27 -11.44
N TRP A 251 23.13 15.04 -10.15
CA TRP A 251 24.34 14.34 -9.69
C TRP A 251 24.28 12.84 -9.94
N ARG A 252 23.07 12.24 -9.95
CA ARG A 252 22.89 10.86 -10.42
C ARG A 252 23.23 10.73 -11.89
N THR A 253 22.75 11.66 -12.74
CA THR A 253 23.08 11.68 -14.16
C THR A 253 24.59 11.82 -14.34
N TYR A 254 25.24 12.77 -13.66
CA TYR A 254 26.71 12.90 -13.69
C TYR A 254 27.43 11.60 -13.31
N LEU A 255 27.01 10.92 -12.26
CA LEU A 255 27.63 9.65 -11.84
C LEU A 255 27.30 8.49 -12.79
N LEU A 256 26.22 8.54 -13.55
CA LEU A 256 25.81 7.48 -14.48
C LEU A 256 26.37 7.67 -15.90
N THR A 257 26.41 8.91 -16.40
CA THR A 257 26.76 9.25 -17.79
C THR A 257 28.10 9.99 -17.89
N GLY A 258 28.60 10.53 -16.78
CA GLY A 258 29.78 11.41 -16.76
C GLY A 258 29.48 12.84 -17.24
N GLU A 259 28.23 13.17 -17.54
CA GLU A 259 27.83 14.51 -17.97
C GLU A 259 27.81 15.47 -16.78
N ILE A 260 28.66 16.50 -16.85
CA ILE A 260 28.82 17.46 -15.76
C ILE A 260 27.53 18.30 -15.63
N PRO A 261 26.93 18.41 -14.43
CA PRO A 261 25.72 19.20 -14.22
C PRO A 261 25.94 20.67 -14.59
N ALA A 262 24.89 21.39 -14.98
CA ALA A 262 24.99 22.84 -15.20
C ALA A 262 25.34 23.55 -13.88
N GLY A 263 26.38 24.38 -13.88
CA GLY A 263 26.84 25.10 -12.69
C GLY A 263 28.07 25.96 -12.98
N SER A 264 28.49 26.74 -11.98
CA SER A 264 29.69 27.59 -12.07
C SER A 264 30.94 26.79 -11.77
N TRP A 265 31.47 26.08 -12.78
CA TRP A 265 32.64 25.19 -12.64
C TRP A 265 33.90 25.75 -13.30
N ALA A 266 33.94 27.05 -13.60
CA ALA A 266 35.08 27.69 -14.25
C ALA A 266 36.28 27.78 -13.29
N ALA A 267 37.46 27.37 -13.76
CA ALA A 267 38.72 27.62 -13.07
C ALA A 267 39.05 29.12 -13.17
N GLY A 268 39.11 29.80 -12.03
CA GLY A 268 39.54 31.20 -11.98
C GLY A 268 38.42 32.21 -12.27
N ALA A 269 38.44 33.30 -11.51
CA ALA A 269 37.43 34.34 -11.49
C ALA A 269 37.24 35.00 -12.87
N THR A 270 36.10 34.77 -13.52
CA THR A 270 35.32 35.78 -14.26
C THR A 270 34.00 35.18 -14.70
N LYS A 271 32.90 35.87 -14.38
CA LYS A 271 31.54 35.56 -14.82
C LYS A 271 31.44 35.72 -16.34
N THR A 272 31.77 34.69 -17.11
CA THR A 272 31.34 34.60 -18.51
C THR A 272 30.93 33.18 -18.84
N ARG A 273 29.82 33.07 -19.55
CA ARG A 273 29.01 31.87 -19.82
C ARG A 273 29.69 30.87 -20.78
N THR A 274 31.00 31.02 -21.01
CA THR A 274 31.82 30.32 -22.02
C THR A 274 33.29 30.21 -21.59
N ALA A 275 33.56 29.82 -20.33
CA ALA A 275 34.92 29.44 -19.93
C ALA A 275 35.26 28.04 -20.48
N VAL A 276 36.38 27.94 -21.20
CA VAL A 276 36.77 26.80 -22.05
C VAL A 276 37.33 25.60 -21.28
N GLU A 277 37.61 25.74 -19.97
CA GLU A 277 38.06 24.61 -19.14
C GLU A 277 37.25 24.51 -17.83
N VAL A 278 36.61 23.35 -17.64
CA VAL A 278 35.88 23.00 -16.42
C VAL A 278 36.86 22.51 -15.35
N ASP A 279 36.86 23.14 -14.17
CA ASP A 279 37.62 22.64 -13.01
C ASP A 279 36.94 21.39 -12.43
N ARG A 280 37.51 20.24 -12.79
CA ARG A 280 37.04 18.93 -12.33
C ARG A 280 37.13 18.77 -10.81
N SER A 281 38.05 19.47 -10.13
CA SER A 281 38.17 19.41 -8.68
C SER A 281 36.96 20.02 -7.98
N LEU A 282 36.43 21.13 -8.52
CA LEU A 282 35.22 21.78 -7.99
C LEU A 282 33.97 20.94 -8.22
N VAL A 283 33.86 20.29 -9.39
CA VAL A 283 32.75 19.38 -9.70
C VAL A 283 32.77 18.16 -8.77
N GLU A 284 33.94 17.54 -8.56
CA GLU A 284 34.07 16.37 -7.68
C GLU A 284 33.87 16.71 -6.20
N ALA A 285 34.32 17.89 -5.75
CA ALA A 285 34.07 18.38 -4.40
C ALA A 285 32.58 18.70 -4.17
N ALA A 286 31.90 19.31 -5.14
CA ALA A 286 30.46 19.58 -5.06
C ALA A 286 29.62 18.29 -5.08
N CYS A 287 29.99 17.32 -5.91
CA CYS A 287 29.39 16.00 -5.91
C CYS A 287 29.59 15.28 -4.57
N THR A 288 30.82 15.33 -4.02
CA THR A 288 31.12 14.75 -2.71
C THR A 288 30.34 15.45 -1.59
N ARG A 289 30.18 16.78 -1.65
CA ARG A 289 29.36 17.54 -0.70
C ARG A 289 27.92 17.04 -0.71
N GLU A 290 27.32 16.90 -1.89
CA GLU A 290 25.97 16.34 -2.01
C GLU A 290 25.87 14.89 -1.50
N MET A 291 26.91 14.08 -1.67
CA MET A 291 26.98 12.74 -1.08
C MET A 291 27.06 12.78 0.45
N VAL A 292 27.81 13.72 1.04
CA VAL A 292 27.84 13.93 2.50
C VAL A 292 26.42 14.21 3.03
N TRP A 293 25.65 15.07 2.34
CA TRP A 293 24.29 15.41 2.76
C TRP A 293 23.24 14.33 2.47
N ALA A 294 23.32 13.66 1.31
CA ALA A 294 22.32 12.67 0.88
C ALA A 294 22.54 11.28 1.51
N ILE A 295 23.81 10.89 1.68
CA ILE A 295 24.20 9.53 2.06
C ILE A 295 24.71 9.51 3.50
N GLY A 296 25.55 10.47 3.89
CA GLY A 296 26.10 10.61 5.26
C GLY A 296 27.01 9.45 5.70
N ASP A 297 27.26 8.48 4.83
CA ASP A 297 28.12 7.32 5.06
C ASP A 297 29.27 7.35 4.03
N PRO A 298 30.53 7.55 4.46
CA PRO A 298 31.69 7.61 3.57
C PRO A 298 31.89 6.32 2.78
N GLU A 299 31.61 5.16 3.37
CA GLU A 299 31.81 3.86 2.72
C GLU A 299 30.81 3.66 1.58
N MET A 300 29.57 4.11 1.77
CA MET A 300 28.54 4.05 0.75
C MET A 300 28.76 5.09 -0.35
N ALA A 301 29.13 6.32 0.01
CA ALA A 301 29.44 7.37 -0.97
C ALA A 301 30.66 7.01 -1.83
N TRP A 302 31.71 6.44 -1.23
CA TRP A 302 32.86 5.94 -1.97
C TRP A 302 32.51 4.80 -2.93
N ARG A 303 31.60 3.91 -2.52
CA ARG A 303 31.11 2.84 -3.40
C ARG A 303 30.45 3.41 -4.65
N ILE A 304 29.62 4.43 -4.49
CA ILE A 304 28.96 5.14 -5.61
C ILE A 304 30.01 5.83 -6.49
N ILE A 305 31.02 6.47 -5.91
CA ILE A 305 32.14 7.06 -6.66
C ILE A 305 32.83 5.98 -7.49
N ARG A 306 33.20 4.85 -6.90
CA ARG A 306 33.91 3.77 -7.59
C ARG A 306 33.10 3.15 -8.73
N GLU A 307 31.79 3.00 -8.54
CA GLU A 307 30.87 2.38 -9.50
C GLU A 307 30.30 3.37 -10.53
N SER A 308 30.58 4.66 -10.38
CA SER A 308 30.18 5.70 -11.33
C SER A 308 30.93 5.62 -12.66
N HIS A 309 30.38 6.26 -13.69
CA HIS A 309 30.91 6.38 -15.04
C HIS A 309 32.42 6.72 -15.04
N PRO A 310 33.26 6.17 -15.95
CA PRO A 310 34.71 6.39 -15.95
C PRO A 310 35.14 7.85 -15.99
N LYS A 311 34.32 8.73 -16.59
CA LYS A 311 34.58 10.19 -16.66
C LYS A 311 34.11 10.95 -15.42
N ALA A 312 33.38 10.33 -14.50
CA ALA A 312 32.94 10.93 -13.25
C ALA A 312 33.92 10.59 -12.13
N MET A 313 34.15 11.56 -11.23
CA MET A 313 34.95 11.38 -10.01
C MET A 313 36.37 10.84 -10.28
N THR A 314 36.98 11.29 -11.38
CA THR A 314 38.28 10.85 -11.88
C THR A 314 39.43 11.09 -10.92
N LYS A 315 39.49 12.26 -10.26
CA LYS A 315 40.55 12.63 -9.33
C LYS A 315 40.43 11.82 -8.04
N ALA A 316 39.21 11.71 -7.52
CA ALA A 316 38.91 10.82 -6.40
C ALA A 316 39.33 9.37 -6.72
N LYS A 317 38.90 8.81 -7.85
CA LYS A 317 39.28 7.46 -8.28
C LYS A 317 40.79 7.26 -8.44
N HIS A 318 41.49 8.27 -8.96
CA HIS A 318 42.93 8.23 -9.16
C HIS A 318 43.72 8.19 -7.84
N HIS A 319 43.34 9.01 -6.86
CA HIS A 319 44.04 9.10 -5.57
C HIS A 319 43.54 8.10 -4.50
N GLY A 320 42.37 7.49 -4.70
CA GLY A 320 41.89 6.38 -3.88
C GLY A 320 41.18 6.79 -2.58
N TYR A 321 40.67 5.77 -1.87
CA TYR A 321 39.71 5.94 -0.77
C TYR A 321 40.28 6.74 0.39
N SER A 322 41.48 6.39 0.85
CA SER A 322 42.10 7.03 2.02
C SER A 322 42.37 8.51 1.78
N TRP A 323 42.76 8.89 0.56
CA TRP A 323 42.95 10.29 0.19
C TRP A 323 41.63 11.04 0.14
N TRP A 324 40.62 10.48 -0.55
CA TRP A 324 39.31 11.12 -0.64
C TRP A 324 38.65 11.24 0.74
N LEU A 325 38.75 10.21 1.59
CA LEU A 325 38.22 10.22 2.94
C LEU A 325 38.91 11.29 3.79
N GLY A 326 40.26 11.29 3.80
CA GLY A 326 41.06 12.18 4.64
C GLY A 326 41.00 13.65 4.22
N TYR A 327 41.05 13.93 2.92
CA TYR A 327 41.27 15.28 2.40
C TYR A 327 40.06 15.91 1.71
N VAL A 328 39.02 15.13 1.37
CA VAL A 328 37.83 15.65 0.68
C VAL A 328 36.58 15.42 1.53
N TRP A 329 36.32 14.19 1.97
CA TRP A 329 35.14 13.84 2.77
C TRP A 329 35.20 14.44 4.18
N ASN A 330 36.28 14.20 4.93
CA ASN A 330 36.42 14.72 6.29
C ASN A 330 36.47 16.25 6.32
N ASP A 331 37.05 16.86 5.28
CA ASP A 331 37.07 18.32 5.13
C ASP A 331 35.68 18.89 4.78
N LEU A 332 34.94 18.23 3.90
CA LEU A 332 33.55 18.59 3.59
C LEU A 332 32.59 18.33 4.74
N VAL A 333 32.87 17.33 5.59
CA VAL A 333 32.14 17.11 6.85
C VAL A 333 32.43 18.22 7.86
N ARG A 334 33.70 18.61 8.03
CA ARG A 334 34.09 19.73 8.92
C ARG A 334 33.51 21.06 8.44
N SER A 335 33.61 21.36 7.15
CA SER A 335 32.98 22.55 6.58
C SER A 335 31.45 22.47 6.62
N ALA A 336 30.82 21.29 6.45
CA ALA A 336 29.37 21.15 6.62
C ALA A 336 28.90 21.37 8.07
N SER A 337 29.74 21.06 9.07
CA SER A 337 29.48 21.48 10.46
C SER A 337 29.65 22.99 10.68
N GLU A 338 30.55 23.65 9.94
CA GLU A 338 30.77 25.10 10.00
C GLU A 338 29.72 25.91 9.22
N PHE A 339 29.10 25.35 8.17
CA PHE A 339 28.02 26.00 7.40
C PHE A 339 26.64 25.94 8.09
N ASN A 340 26.50 25.23 9.21
CA ASN A 340 25.26 25.21 10.01
C ASN A 340 25.06 26.47 10.88
N THR A 341 25.91 27.48 10.78
CA THR A 341 25.80 28.76 11.51
C THR A 341 25.56 29.99 10.62
N ASN A 342 24.97 29.84 9.42
CA ASN A 342 24.42 30.99 8.68
C ASN A 342 22.93 30.81 8.33
N PRO A 343 22.07 31.82 8.58
CA PRO A 343 20.65 31.67 8.89
C PRO A 343 19.73 31.75 7.66
N GLU A 344 20.11 31.17 6.52
CA GLU A 344 19.17 31.00 5.41
C GLU A 344 18.53 29.61 5.51
N LYS A 345 17.41 29.59 6.24
CA LYS A 345 16.64 28.38 6.55
C LYS A 345 16.37 27.57 5.27
N PRO A 346 16.82 26.30 5.14
CA PRO A 346 16.13 25.36 4.26
C PRO A 346 14.66 25.35 4.69
N ARG A 347 13.73 25.37 3.72
CA ARG A 347 12.28 25.27 3.98
C ARG A 347 12.08 24.20 5.05
N GLN A 348 11.80 24.63 6.28
CA GLN A 348 11.51 23.71 7.35
C GLN A 348 10.30 22.94 6.82
N VAL A 349 10.42 21.62 6.69
CA VAL A 349 9.22 20.79 6.75
C VAL A 349 8.73 21.07 8.16
N GLU A 350 7.79 22.00 8.29
CA GLU A 350 7.14 22.27 9.56
C GLU A 350 6.69 20.92 10.08
N ALA A 351 7.20 20.55 11.26
CA ALA A 351 6.69 19.38 11.93
C ALA A 351 5.16 19.54 12.01
N PRO A 352 4.37 18.49 11.74
CA PRO A 352 2.92 18.60 11.84
C PRO A 352 2.55 19.23 13.18
N PRO A 353 1.52 20.08 13.25
CA PRO A 353 1.11 20.69 14.50
C PRO A 353 0.97 19.63 15.60
N ALA A 354 1.40 19.93 16.83
CA ALA A 354 1.37 18.95 17.92
C ALA A 354 -0.03 18.34 18.12
N GLU A 355 -1.07 19.16 17.93
CA GLU A 355 -2.47 18.71 17.94
C GLU A 355 -2.76 17.61 16.91
N VAL A 356 -2.20 17.71 15.70
CA VAL A 356 -2.35 16.70 14.65
C VAL A 356 -1.59 15.42 15.01
N LEU A 357 -0.39 15.53 15.58
CA LEU A 357 0.38 14.38 16.04
C LEU A 357 -0.38 13.61 17.15
N ASP A 358 -0.91 14.35 18.13
CA ASP A 358 -1.65 13.78 19.25
C ASP A 358 -2.98 13.14 18.79
N ALA A 359 -3.73 13.83 17.93
CA ALA A 359 -4.97 13.31 17.35
C ALA A 359 -4.71 12.05 16.52
N VAL A 360 -3.63 12.00 15.74
CA VAL A 360 -3.28 10.80 14.97
C VAL A 360 -2.83 9.66 15.88
N ALA A 361 -2.05 9.94 16.93
CA ALA A 361 -1.65 8.91 17.90
C ALA A 361 -2.87 8.29 18.60
N ALA A 362 -3.82 9.13 19.03
CA ALA A 362 -5.10 8.69 19.60
C ALA A 362 -5.92 7.87 18.59
N ALA A 363 -6.04 8.37 17.35
CA ALA A 363 -6.78 7.68 16.29
C ALA A 363 -6.14 6.33 15.90
N ARG A 364 -4.81 6.19 15.96
CA ARG A 364 -4.12 4.89 15.77
C ARG A 364 -4.44 3.92 16.89
N HIS A 365 -4.51 4.39 18.13
CA HIS A 365 -4.92 3.57 19.26
C HIS A 365 -6.37 3.10 19.11
N GLU A 366 -7.29 4.00 18.77
CA GLU A 366 -8.69 3.67 18.47
C GLU A 366 -8.83 2.71 17.28
N LEU A 367 -8.03 2.88 16.23
CA LEU A 367 -8.00 1.95 15.10
C LEU A 367 -7.56 0.56 15.53
N ASP A 368 -6.60 0.45 16.46
CA ASP A 368 -6.14 -0.83 17.00
C ASP A 368 -7.24 -1.52 17.82
N GLN A 369 -8.04 -0.78 18.57
CA GLN A 369 -9.21 -1.31 19.27
C GLN A 369 -10.32 -1.71 18.29
N LEU A 370 -10.62 -0.85 17.31
CA LEU A 370 -11.67 -1.05 16.31
C LEU A 370 -11.46 -2.33 15.52
N LYS A 371 -10.21 -2.74 15.25
CA LYS A 371 -9.92 -3.98 14.52
C LYS A 371 -10.57 -5.20 15.17
N TRP A 372 -10.69 -5.24 16.49
CA TRP A 372 -11.28 -6.38 17.23
C TRP A 372 -12.80 -6.42 17.18
N THR A 373 -13.45 -5.34 16.75
CA THR A 373 -14.92 -5.29 16.56
C THR A 373 -15.38 -5.92 15.24
N VAL A 374 -14.43 -6.24 14.35
CA VAL A 374 -14.73 -6.87 13.05
C VAL A 374 -14.09 -8.26 12.96
N PRO A 375 -14.64 -9.18 12.14
CA PRO A 375 -14.07 -10.50 11.95
C PRO A 375 -12.64 -10.43 11.37
N ALA A 376 -11.76 -11.37 11.74
CA ALA A 376 -10.34 -11.35 11.35
C ALA A 376 -10.11 -11.17 9.84
N ARG A 377 -10.96 -11.79 9.01
CA ARG A 377 -10.91 -11.68 7.53
C ARG A 377 -11.05 -10.26 6.98
N GLN A 378 -11.65 -9.32 7.72
CA GLN A 378 -11.87 -7.93 7.28
C GLN A 378 -10.80 -6.96 7.83
N ARG A 379 -10.03 -7.37 8.85
CA ARG A 379 -9.11 -6.48 9.59
C ARG A 379 -7.98 -5.96 8.73
N ALA A 380 -7.40 -6.80 7.86
CA ALA A 380 -6.29 -6.40 7.01
C ALA A 380 -6.63 -5.17 6.15
N ALA A 381 -7.81 -5.19 5.51
CA ALA A 381 -8.27 -4.06 4.69
C ALA A 381 -8.65 -2.85 5.54
N LEU A 382 -9.36 -3.06 6.67
CA LEU A 382 -9.70 -2.00 7.61
C LEU A 382 -8.45 -1.26 8.10
N LEU A 383 -7.45 -1.99 8.58
CA LEU A 383 -6.19 -1.44 9.08
C LEU A 383 -5.40 -0.75 7.97
N LEU A 384 -5.38 -1.28 6.75
CA LEU A 384 -4.68 -0.68 5.63
C LEU A 384 -5.28 0.68 5.24
N VAL A 385 -6.60 0.76 5.07
CA VAL A 385 -7.29 2.03 4.76
C VAL A 385 -7.13 3.03 5.91
N GLY A 386 -7.32 2.57 7.15
CA GLY A 386 -7.20 3.42 8.34
C GLY A 386 -5.81 4.03 8.48
N HIS A 387 -4.75 3.21 8.43
CA HIS A 387 -3.38 3.74 8.53
C HIS A 387 -3.02 4.67 7.37
N GLN A 388 -3.42 4.37 6.12
CA GLN A 388 -3.11 5.26 4.99
C GLN A 388 -3.83 6.61 5.09
N MET A 389 -5.05 6.63 5.63
CA MET A 389 -5.78 7.87 5.91
C MET A 389 -5.08 8.68 7.01
N LEU A 390 -4.65 8.04 8.09
CA LEU A 390 -3.92 8.69 9.19
C LEU A 390 -2.54 9.20 8.74
N ASP A 391 -1.83 8.44 7.90
CA ASP A 391 -0.56 8.89 7.29
C ASP A 391 -0.78 10.06 6.34
N ARG A 392 -1.95 10.18 5.70
CA ARG A 392 -2.31 11.35 4.89
C ARG A 392 -2.53 12.58 5.77
N VAL A 393 -3.24 12.45 6.90
CA VAL A 393 -3.41 13.54 7.88
C VAL A 393 -2.07 14.07 8.38
N LEU A 394 -1.14 13.17 8.73
CA LEU A 394 0.21 13.58 9.15
C LEU A 394 0.96 14.35 8.05
N ARG A 395 0.87 13.89 6.79
CA ARG A 395 1.54 14.54 5.66
C ARG A 395 0.95 15.91 5.32
N GLU A 396 -0.37 16.05 5.41
CA GLU A 396 -1.06 17.31 5.12
C GLU A 396 -1.02 18.29 6.30
N GLY A 397 -0.77 17.81 7.52
CA GLY A 397 -0.70 18.62 8.72
C GLY A 397 -2.06 19.21 9.12
N ARG A 398 -3.17 18.57 8.72
CA ARG A 398 -4.54 19.05 8.93
C ARG A 398 -5.41 17.93 9.47
N LEU A 399 -6.22 18.22 10.49
CA LEU A 399 -7.16 17.25 11.07
C LEU A 399 -8.24 16.81 10.08
N ARG A 400 -8.59 17.69 9.13
CA ARG A 400 -9.56 17.46 8.08
C ARG A 400 -8.89 17.38 6.71
N ILE A 401 -9.08 16.27 6.02
CA ILE A 401 -8.43 15.95 4.75
C ILE A 401 -9.42 15.42 3.71
N PRO A 402 -9.19 15.64 2.40
CA PRO A 402 -9.97 14.99 1.35
C PRO A 402 -9.69 13.47 1.34
N CYS A 403 -10.76 12.68 1.25
CA CYS A 403 -10.71 11.22 1.23
C CYS A 403 -11.40 10.58 -0.01
N PRO A 404 -11.03 10.98 -1.24
CA PRO A 404 -11.62 10.39 -2.44
C PRO A 404 -11.37 8.87 -2.50
N GLU A 405 -12.46 8.10 -2.63
CA GLU A 405 -12.41 6.62 -2.60
C GLU A 405 -11.45 6.03 -3.66
N ARG A 406 -11.33 6.67 -4.83
CA ARG A 406 -10.44 6.23 -5.92
C ARG A 406 -8.97 6.38 -5.55
N ASP A 407 -8.62 7.47 -4.87
CA ASP A 407 -7.24 7.73 -4.48
C ASP A 407 -6.84 6.81 -3.33
N LEU A 408 -7.77 6.54 -2.41
CA LEU A 408 -7.58 5.53 -1.38
C LEU A 408 -7.40 4.13 -2.00
N LEU A 409 -8.08 3.83 -3.12
CA LEU A 409 -7.85 2.59 -3.85
C LEU A 409 -6.40 2.51 -4.35
N LEU A 410 -5.87 3.58 -4.96
CA LEU A 410 -4.47 3.66 -5.44
C LEU A 410 -3.45 3.54 -4.31
N ASP A 411 -3.68 4.25 -3.20
CA ASP A 411 -2.76 4.27 -2.05
C ASP A 411 -2.72 2.91 -1.32
N THR A 412 -3.83 2.17 -1.34
CA THR A 412 -3.96 0.89 -0.63
C THR A 412 -3.72 -0.33 -1.53
N GLY A 413 -3.83 -0.20 -2.86
CA GLY A 413 -3.77 -1.34 -3.77
C GLY A 413 -4.96 -2.31 -3.65
N LEU A 414 -6.06 -1.89 -3.01
CA LEU A 414 -7.26 -2.72 -2.86
C LEU A 414 -7.99 -2.87 -4.22
N GLY A 415 -8.65 -4.01 -4.40
CA GLY A 415 -9.30 -4.35 -5.67
C GLY A 415 -10.64 -3.66 -5.92
N ASP A 416 -11.31 -3.12 -4.89
CA ASP A 416 -12.63 -2.52 -5.04
C ASP A 416 -12.93 -1.37 -4.07
N ARG A 417 -13.79 -0.44 -4.52
CA ARG A 417 -14.24 0.72 -3.73
C ARG A 417 -15.22 0.36 -2.61
N LYS A 418 -15.89 -0.79 -2.69
CA LYS A 418 -16.86 -1.22 -1.68
C LYS A 418 -16.16 -1.51 -0.35
N THR A 419 -14.98 -2.12 -0.39
CA THR A 419 -14.15 -2.34 0.78
C THR A 419 -13.67 -1.04 1.41
N VAL A 420 -13.21 -0.08 0.59
CA VAL A 420 -12.83 1.26 1.08
C VAL A 420 -14.01 1.95 1.76
N ARG A 421 -15.18 1.97 1.11
CA ARG A 421 -16.40 2.57 1.67
C ARG A 421 -16.83 1.90 2.97
N ALA A 422 -16.76 0.58 3.04
CA ALA A 422 -17.09 -0.18 4.26
C ALA A 422 -16.10 0.07 5.40
N ALA A 423 -14.84 0.42 5.11
CA ALA A 423 -13.88 0.86 6.11
C ALA A 423 -14.20 2.29 6.58
N LEU A 424 -14.40 3.24 5.66
CA LEU A 424 -14.75 4.63 5.97
C LEU A 424 -16.02 4.73 6.83
N ALA A 425 -17.05 3.93 6.51
CA ALA A 425 -18.29 3.89 7.30
C ALA A 425 -18.08 3.44 8.75
N ARG A 426 -17.05 2.62 9.03
CA ARG A 426 -16.70 2.19 10.39
C ARG A 426 -15.83 3.19 11.14
N PHE A 427 -15.09 4.02 10.41
CA PHE A 427 -14.30 5.09 11.00
C PHE A 427 -15.19 6.25 11.44
N ASN A 428 -16.30 6.50 10.71
CA ASN A 428 -17.25 7.54 11.02
C ASN A 428 -17.90 7.35 12.40
N GLY A 429 -17.84 8.40 13.24
CA GLY A 429 -18.32 8.40 14.62
C GLY A 429 -17.41 7.65 15.61
N ARG A 430 -16.27 7.10 15.17
CA ARG A 430 -15.30 6.41 16.03
C ARG A 430 -13.93 7.09 15.99
N LEU A 431 -13.28 7.06 14.83
CA LEU A 431 -11.97 7.71 14.62
C LEU A 431 -12.13 9.21 14.32
N GLY A 432 -13.28 9.58 13.77
CA GLY A 432 -13.52 10.91 13.20
C GLY A 432 -14.89 11.00 12.56
N THR A 433 -15.16 12.12 11.89
CA THR A 433 -16.39 12.37 11.15
C THR A 433 -16.13 12.32 9.65
N LEU A 434 -16.95 11.55 8.93
CA LEU A 434 -16.96 11.49 7.47
C LEU A 434 -17.99 12.48 6.91
N HIS A 435 -17.50 13.56 6.32
CA HIS A 435 -18.30 14.61 5.70
C HIS A 435 -18.61 14.22 4.25
N THR A 436 -19.87 13.82 4.00
CA THR A 436 -20.34 13.36 2.68
C THR A 436 -21.09 14.43 1.89
N ASP A 437 -21.52 15.49 2.57
CA ASP A 437 -22.15 16.70 2.06
C ASP A 437 -21.19 17.58 1.24
N CYS A 438 -19.88 17.44 1.47
CA CYS A 438 -18.84 18.13 0.73
C CYS A 438 -18.74 17.69 -0.74
N LEU A 439 -19.32 16.54 -1.09
CA LEU A 439 -19.35 16.04 -2.47
C LEU A 439 -20.48 16.71 -3.26
N SER A 440 -20.12 17.54 -4.23
CA SER A 440 -21.05 18.15 -5.17
C SER A 440 -21.19 17.31 -6.44
N LEU A 441 -22.43 16.98 -6.81
CA LEU A 441 -22.72 16.27 -8.06
C LEU A 441 -22.68 17.18 -9.29
N THR A 442 -22.65 18.51 -9.10
CA THR A 442 -22.48 19.50 -10.17
C THR A 442 -21.01 19.86 -10.35
N GLU A 443 -20.22 19.89 -9.26
CA GLU A 443 -18.79 20.18 -9.26
C GLU A 443 -17.95 18.90 -9.07
N ARG A 444 -18.12 17.96 -10.01
CA ARG A 444 -17.58 16.59 -9.95
C ARG A 444 -16.04 16.52 -9.95
N ASP A 445 -15.38 17.61 -10.33
CA ASP A 445 -13.93 17.67 -10.53
C ASP A 445 -13.17 18.31 -9.37
N SER A 446 -13.87 19.05 -8.50
CA SER A 446 -13.27 19.83 -7.41
C SER A 446 -13.71 19.36 -6.02
N THR A 447 -14.67 18.44 -5.92
CA THR A 447 -15.24 18.02 -4.64
C THR A 447 -15.10 16.53 -4.38
N SER A 448 -14.90 16.17 -3.11
CA SER A 448 -14.85 14.79 -2.64
C SER A 448 -15.44 14.68 -1.23
N TYR A 449 -15.57 13.46 -0.73
CA TYR A 449 -15.73 13.29 0.71
C TYR A 449 -14.50 13.82 1.45
N GLU A 450 -14.72 14.27 2.67
CA GLU A 450 -13.67 14.70 3.58
C GLU A 450 -13.77 13.92 4.88
N PHE A 451 -12.63 13.65 5.50
CA PHE A 451 -12.56 12.98 6.79
C PHE A 451 -11.86 13.90 7.79
N GLU A 452 -12.51 14.10 8.93
CA GLU A 452 -12.02 14.90 10.04
C GLU A 452 -11.73 14.00 11.24
N ILE A 453 -10.48 13.93 11.70
CA ILE A 453 -10.12 13.16 12.90
C ILE A 453 -10.64 13.89 14.14
N ASN A 454 -11.12 13.14 15.13
CA ASN A 454 -11.53 13.69 16.42
C ASN A 454 -10.37 14.43 17.10
N SER A 455 -10.54 15.71 17.39
CA SER A 455 -9.65 16.44 18.30
C SER A 455 -9.78 15.91 19.73
N LEU A 456 -8.67 15.85 20.46
CA LEU A 456 -8.69 15.56 21.88
C LEU A 456 -9.32 16.74 22.64
N PRO A 457 -10.16 16.51 23.67
CA PRO A 457 -10.59 17.61 24.55
C PRO A 457 -9.37 18.21 25.25
N ASP A 458 -9.33 19.54 25.37
CA ASP A 458 -8.25 20.29 26.03
C ASP A 458 -7.97 19.69 27.41
N ARG A 459 -6.86 18.94 27.52
CA ARG A 459 -6.31 18.50 28.79
C ARG A 459 -5.15 19.43 29.11
N GLU A 460 -5.32 20.26 30.13
CA GLU A 460 -4.22 21.00 30.75
C GLU A 460 -3.14 20.01 31.19
N GLY A 461 -1.90 20.26 30.75
CA GLY A 461 -0.76 19.34 30.91
C GLY A 461 -0.44 18.55 29.64
N ARG A 462 -0.06 19.23 28.55
CA ARG A 462 0.43 18.59 27.33
C ARG A 462 1.77 17.91 27.59
N GLN A 463 1.73 16.60 27.82
CA GLN A 463 2.91 15.76 27.84
C GLN A 463 3.49 15.74 26.42
N ILE A 464 4.78 16.04 26.26
CA ILE A 464 5.44 15.99 24.95
C ILE A 464 5.27 14.56 24.42
N PRO A 465 4.57 14.34 23.29
CA PRO A 465 4.40 13.00 22.75
C PRO A 465 5.79 12.41 22.46
N PRO A 466 6.01 11.11 22.75
CA PRO A 466 7.28 10.47 22.40
C PRO A 466 7.53 10.64 20.90
N PRO A 467 8.81 10.74 20.46
CA PRO A 467 9.12 10.89 19.05
C PRO A 467 8.47 9.76 18.23
N VAL A 468 7.50 10.14 17.39
CA VAL A 468 6.80 9.21 16.52
C VAL A 468 7.72 8.87 15.35
N PHE A 469 8.07 7.60 15.22
CA PHE A 469 8.72 7.10 14.01
C PHE A 469 7.64 6.98 12.93
N ASP A 470 7.45 8.04 12.14
CA ASP A 470 6.67 7.95 10.92
C ASP A 470 7.43 7.05 9.93
N PRO A 471 6.87 5.86 9.59
CA PRO A 471 7.52 5.07 8.58
C PRO A 471 7.43 5.82 7.24
N PRO A 472 8.50 5.81 6.44
CA PRO A 472 8.44 6.39 5.11
C PRO A 472 7.29 5.72 4.33
N PRO A 473 6.51 6.49 3.56
CA PRO A 473 5.41 5.92 2.80
C PRO A 473 5.94 4.78 1.92
N ALA A 474 5.21 3.68 1.91
CA ALA A 474 5.49 2.62 0.95
C ALA A 474 5.41 3.21 -0.47
N PRO A 475 6.32 2.82 -1.39
CA PRO A 475 6.21 3.22 -2.77
C PRO A 475 4.88 2.75 -3.32
N ARG A 476 4.37 3.54 -4.25
CA ARG A 476 3.08 3.33 -4.89
C ARG A 476 3.00 1.90 -5.48
N GLY A 477 1.87 1.24 -5.27
CA GLY A 477 1.61 -0.12 -5.76
C GLY A 477 2.23 -1.26 -4.95
N LEU A 478 3.04 -1.00 -3.93
CA LEU A 478 3.67 -2.07 -3.14
C LEU A 478 2.64 -2.95 -2.43
N TRP A 479 1.60 -2.35 -1.85
CA TRP A 479 0.55 -3.10 -1.15
C TRP A 479 -0.32 -3.94 -2.10
N ALA A 480 -0.32 -3.63 -3.40
CA ALA A 480 -1.05 -4.41 -4.39
C ALA A 480 -0.35 -5.74 -4.73
N ILE A 481 0.98 -5.81 -4.60
CA ILE A 481 1.77 -7.01 -4.91
C ILE A 481 2.08 -7.88 -3.68
N LEU A 482 1.91 -7.34 -2.47
CA LEU A 482 2.17 -8.05 -1.23
C LEU A 482 0.93 -8.82 -0.73
N PRO A 483 1.11 -9.94 -0.01
CA PRO A 483 -0.01 -10.62 0.66
C PRO A 483 -0.80 -9.66 1.58
N ARG A 484 -2.13 -9.86 1.67
CA ARG A 484 -3.03 -8.95 2.40
C ARG A 484 -2.62 -8.68 3.86
N ALA A 485 -2.06 -9.67 4.54
CA ALA A 485 -1.61 -9.54 5.93
C ALA A 485 -0.30 -8.74 6.09
N SER A 486 0.44 -8.48 5.01
CA SER A 486 1.75 -7.82 5.07
C SER A 486 1.69 -6.43 5.71
N HIS A 487 0.67 -5.63 5.40
CA HIS A 487 0.55 -4.29 5.97
C HIS A 487 0.39 -4.31 7.50
N SER A 488 -0.52 -5.13 8.03
CA SER A 488 -0.75 -5.18 9.49
C SER A 488 0.47 -5.74 10.22
N LEU A 489 1.11 -6.79 9.69
CA LEU A 489 2.34 -7.36 10.26
C LEU A 489 3.47 -6.33 10.28
N TRP A 490 3.69 -5.60 9.18
CA TRP A 490 4.71 -4.55 9.11
C TRP A 490 4.43 -3.40 10.09
N ARG A 491 3.17 -2.94 10.18
CA ARG A 491 2.78 -1.91 11.15
C ARG A 491 3.01 -2.36 12.59
N THR A 492 2.66 -3.59 12.93
CA THR A 492 2.92 -4.14 14.27
C THR A 492 4.41 -4.20 14.59
N LEU A 493 5.26 -4.59 13.62
CA LEU A 493 6.71 -4.61 13.80
C LEU A 493 7.30 -3.21 14.02
N LEU A 494 6.78 -2.19 13.31
CA LEU A 494 7.21 -0.80 13.48
C LEU A 494 6.82 -0.24 14.85
N THR A 495 5.56 -0.43 15.26
CA THR A 495 5.04 0.14 16.52
C THR A 495 5.66 -0.55 17.74
N THR A 496 5.97 -1.84 17.65
CA THR A 496 6.53 -2.57 18.79
C THR A 496 8.00 -2.22 19.06
N GLY A 497 8.78 -1.89 18.03
CA GLY A 497 10.20 -1.54 18.15
C GLY A 497 11.14 -2.70 18.54
N ALA A 498 10.60 -3.76 19.16
CA ALA A 498 11.32 -4.97 19.56
C ALA A 498 11.06 -6.14 18.59
N PRO A 499 11.98 -7.12 18.50
CA PRO A 499 11.76 -8.36 17.75
C PRO A 499 10.59 -9.16 18.31
N LEU A 500 9.79 -9.76 17.43
CA LEU A 500 8.63 -10.57 17.81
C LEU A 500 8.71 -11.97 17.23
N GLU A 501 8.32 -12.96 18.03
CA GLU A 501 8.09 -14.31 17.53
C GLU A 501 6.90 -14.33 16.55
N LEU A 502 6.88 -15.31 15.65
CA LEU A 502 5.85 -15.43 14.60
C LEU A 502 4.42 -15.49 15.18
N SER A 503 4.22 -16.23 16.26
CA SER A 503 2.89 -16.39 16.87
C SER A 503 2.40 -15.09 17.49
N ASP A 504 3.22 -14.45 18.32
CA ASP A 504 2.91 -13.17 18.96
C ASP A 504 2.64 -12.08 17.93
N LEU A 505 3.44 -12.06 16.87
CA LEU A 505 3.26 -11.12 15.77
C LEU A 505 1.93 -11.34 15.04
N ALA A 506 1.55 -12.60 14.78
CA ALA A 506 0.27 -12.91 14.15
C ALA A 506 -0.93 -12.49 15.03
N VAL A 507 -0.84 -12.68 16.35
CA VAL A 507 -1.88 -12.23 17.29
C VAL A 507 -1.97 -10.70 17.29
N LYS A 508 -0.85 -10.00 17.53
CA LYS A 508 -0.81 -8.53 17.59
C LYS A 508 -1.24 -7.85 16.29
N ALA A 509 -0.90 -8.45 15.14
CA ALA A 509 -1.33 -7.98 13.83
C ALA A 509 -2.79 -8.30 13.46
N GLY A 510 -3.52 -8.99 14.36
CA GLY A 510 -4.97 -9.22 14.25
C GLY A 510 -5.37 -10.37 13.32
N LEU A 511 -4.50 -11.36 13.10
CA LEU A 511 -4.80 -12.51 12.23
C LEU A 511 -5.69 -13.57 12.89
N VAL A 512 -5.79 -13.56 14.22
CA VAL A 512 -6.64 -14.43 15.05
C VAL A 512 -7.96 -13.75 15.38
N GLU A 513 -9.02 -14.46 15.77
CA GLU A 513 -10.30 -13.80 16.09
C GLU A 513 -10.23 -13.04 17.42
N ASN A 514 -9.67 -13.63 18.48
CA ASN A 514 -9.53 -13.00 19.79
C ASN A 514 -8.06 -12.88 20.23
N LEU A 515 -7.78 -11.94 21.13
CA LEU A 515 -6.42 -11.64 21.58
C LEU A 515 -5.78 -12.79 22.38
N ALA A 516 -6.60 -13.64 23.01
CA ALA A 516 -6.14 -14.83 23.75
C ALA A 516 -5.98 -16.07 22.86
N ASP A 517 -6.39 -16.02 21.59
CA ASP A 517 -6.34 -17.18 20.70
C ASP A 517 -4.92 -17.47 20.22
N GLU A 518 -4.53 -18.74 20.23
CA GLU A 518 -3.31 -19.16 19.56
C GLU A 518 -3.48 -19.21 18.03
N PRO A 519 -2.50 -18.72 17.25
CA PRO A 519 -2.54 -18.83 15.80
C PRO A 519 -2.56 -20.28 15.30
N SER A 520 -3.61 -20.61 14.53
CA SER A 520 -3.72 -21.88 13.80
C SER A 520 -2.54 -22.09 12.85
N LYS A 521 -2.33 -23.34 12.39
CA LYS A 521 -1.29 -23.66 11.40
C LYS A 521 -1.43 -22.83 10.11
N SER A 522 -2.67 -22.62 9.66
CA SER A 522 -2.98 -21.82 8.46
C SER A 522 -2.65 -20.33 8.66
N GLN A 523 -2.99 -19.76 9.82
CA GLN A 523 -2.65 -18.37 10.15
C GLN A 523 -1.13 -18.17 10.26
N ARG A 524 -0.40 -19.12 10.87
CA ARG A 524 1.06 -19.08 10.91
C ARG A 524 1.69 -19.19 9.52
N ALA A 525 1.14 -20.03 8.65
CA ALA A 525 1.59 -20.12 7.26
C ALA A 525 1.34 -18.81 6.50
N THR A 526 0.17 -18.20 6.69
CA THR A 526 -0.19 -16.89 6.10
C THR A 526 0.75 -15.78 6.58
N ALA A 527 0.99 -15.71 7.89
CA ALA A 527 1.91 -14.74 8.48
C ALA A 527 3.34 -14.93 7.96
N LYS A 528 3.82 -16.18 7.91
CA LYS A 528 5.14 -16.53 7.37
C LYS A 528 5.28 -16.09 5.90
N ALA A 529 4.31 -16.40 5.05
CA ALA A 529 4.34 -16.01 3.64
C ALA A 529 4.38 -14.48 3.48
N ALA A 530 3.57 -13.75 4.25
CA ALA A 530 3.55 -12.30 4.26
C ALA A 530 4.87 -11.67 4.76
N LEU A 531 5.51 -12.26 5.77
CA LEU A 531 6.79 -11.81 6.32
C LEU A 531 7.96 -12.07 5.37
N VAL A 532 7.95 -13.21 4.68
CA VAL A 532 8.92 -13.49 3.60
C VAL A 532 8.78 -12.47 2.47
N ALA A 533 7.54 -12.15 2.06
CA ALA A 533 7.30 -11.13 1.04
C ALA A 533 7.77 -9.73 1.50
N LEU A 534 7.50 -9.35 2.75
CA LEU A 534 8.02 -8.11 3.35
C LEU A 534 9.56 -8.09 3.40
N SER A 535 10.19 -9.22 3.69
CA SER A 535 11.65 -9.34 3.73
C SER A 535 12.27 -9.20 2.34
N LYS A 536 11.68 -9.84 1.32
CA LYS A 536 12.06 -9.64 -0.10
C LYS A 536 11.86 -8.19 -0.54
N ALA A 537 10.87 -7.49 0.00
CA ALA A 537 10.64 -6.06 -0.20
C ALA A 537 11.52 -5.15 0.69
N GLY A 538 12.45 -5.71 1.47
CA GLY A 538 13.38 -4.95 2.33
C GLY A 538 12.77 -4.34 3.59
N MET A 539 11.53 -4.70 3.94
CA MET A 539 10.72 -4.09 5.00
C MET A 539 10.71 -4.87 6.32
N ALA A 540 11.14 -6.14 6.30
CA ALA A 540 11.27 -6.99 7.47
C ALA A 540 12.56 -7.81 7.41
N ARG A 541 13.08 -8.20 8.57
CA ARG A 541 14.18 -9.16 8.68
C ARG A 541 13.97 -10.07 9.88
N VAL A 542 14.59 -11.23 9.81
CA VAL A 542 14.59 -12.24 10.87
C VAL A 542 15.97 -12.26 11.54
N ASP A 543 16.00 -12.55 12.83
CA ASP A 543 17.23 -12.78 13.58
C ASP A 543 17.52 -14.27 13.81
N GLU A 544 18.64 -14.56 14.46
CA GLU A 544 19.13 -15.91 14.77
C GLU A 544 18.20 -16.72 15.70
N HIS A 545 17.23 -16.07 16.35
CA HIS A 545 16.25 -16.70 17.21
C HIS A 545 14.93 -16.98 16.48
N GLY A 546 14.81 -16.57 15.21
CA GLY A 546 13.57 -16.67 14.43
C GLY A 546 12.58 -15.56 14.74
N CYS A 547 13.01 -14.49 15.42
CA CYS A 547 12.20 -13.33 15.72
C CYS A 547 12.27 -12.32 14.57
N TRP A 548 11.13 -11.69 14.27
CA TRP A 548 10.98 -10.74 13.18
C TRP A 548 11.06 -9.31 13.69
N ARG A 549 11.71 -8.44 12.92
CA ARG A 549 11.77 -7.00 13.18
C ARG A 549 11.60 -6.22 11.88
N ALA A 550 11.13 -4.97 12.00
CA ALA A 550 11.08 -4.05 10.88
C ALA A 550 12.50 -3.79 10.34
N ALA A 551 12.60 -3.59 9.03
CA ALA A 551 13.84 -3.27 8.34
C ALA A 551 13.62 -2.15 7.32
N SER A 552 14.69 -1.49 6.93
CA SER A 552 14.70 -0.48 5.86
C SER A 552 15.89 -0.73 4.95
N ARG A 553 15.82 -1.83 4.20
CA ARG A 553 16.83 -2.19 3.20
C ARG A 553 16.40 -1.66 1.82
N PRO A 554 17.35 -1.38 0.90
CA PRO A 554 17.02 -1.16 -0.50
C PRO A 554 16.17 -2.32 -1.02
N ARG A 555 15.09 -2.00 -1.72
CA ARG A 555 14.23 -3.03 -2.33
C ARG A 555 14.98 -3.64 -3.50
N SER A 556 14.62 -4.88 -3.85
CA SER A 556 15.10 -5.45 -5.10
C SER A 556 14.48 -4.70 -6.28
N LEU A 557 15.22 -4.59 -7.38
CA LEU A 557 14.74 -3.95 -8.62
C LEU A 557 13.43 -4.61 -9.10
N GLN A 558 13.33 -5.93 -8.96
CA GLN A 558 12.13 -6.69 -9.32
C GLN A 558 10.89 -6.21 -8.53
N VAL A 559 11.01 -6.06 -7.21
CA VAL A 559 9.88 -5.59 -6.37
C VAL A 559 9.47 -4.18 -6.76
N GLU A 560 10.41 -3.31 -7.12
CA GLU A 560 10.09 -1.95 -7.58
C GLU A 560 9.38 -1.95 -8.94
N GLN A 561 9.83 -2.77 -9.89
CA GLN A 561 9.20 -2.92 -11.20
C GLN A 561 7.79 -3.49 -11.08
N ASP A 562 7.60 -4.54 -10.27
CA ASP A 562 6.30 -5.16 -10.06
C ASP A 562 5.31 -4.21 -9.37
N ALA A 563 5.77 -3.44 -8.37
CA ALA A 563 4.96 -2.44 -7.69
C ALA A 563 4.56 -1.30 -8.65
N ALA A 564 5.50 -0.80 -9.45
CA ALA A 564 5.22 0.23 -10.45
C ALA A 564 4.22 -0.26 -11.51
N ALA A 565 4.38 -1.50 -12.00
CA ALA A 565 3.47 -2.10 -12.97
C ALA A 565 2.06 -2.32 -12.37
N ALA A 566 1.97 -2.77 -11.11
CA ALA A 566 0.71 -2.93 -10.41
C ALA A 566 -0.01 -1.58 -10.23
N HIS A 567 0.73 -0.54 -9.82
CA HIS A 567 0.19 0.81 -9.71
C HIS A 567 -0.29 1.34 -11.06
N ALA A 568 0.48 1.16 -12.14
CA ALA A 568 0.12 1.62 -13.48
C ALA A 568 -1.20 0.99 -13.97
N ARG A 569 -1.37 -0.33 -13.81
CA ARG A 569 -2.63 -1.02 -14.15
C ARG A 569 -3.84 -0.48 -13.39
N GLN A 570 -3.65 -0.20 -12.09
CA GLN A 570 -4.73 0.30 -11.25
C GLN A 570 -5.06 1.78 -11.56
N LEU A 571 -4.04 2.57 -11.87
CA LEU A 571 -4.18 3.97 -12.29
C LEU A 571 -4.96 4.07 -13.60
N GLU A 572 -4.63 3.25 -14.59
CA GLU A 572 -5.35 3.20 -15.88
C GLU A 572 -6.86 2.96 -15.67
N GLY A 573 -7.23 1.94 -14.89
CA GLY A 573 -8.63 1.66 -14.57
C GLY A 573 -9.33 2.84 -13.86
N ILE A 574 -8.63 3.50 -12.94
CA ILE A 574 -9.16 4.66 -12.22
C ILE A 574 -9.27 5.90 -13.10
N GLU A 575 -8.36 6.12 -14.03
CA GLU A 575 -8.42 7.22 -14.98
C GLU A 575 -9.61 7.06 -15.93
N VAL A 576 -9.86 5.83 -16.40
CA VAL A 576 -11.09 5.50 -17.14
C VAL A 576 -12.34 5.77 -16.29
N GLU A 577 -12.36 5.32 -15.04
CA GLU A 577 -13.48 5.60 -14.14
C GLU A 577 -13.68 7.11 -13.88
N ARG A 578 -12.58 7.86 -13.72
CA ARG A 578 -12.61 9.32 -13.54
C ARG A 578 -13.19 9.95 -14.80
N ALA A 579 -12.66 9.65 -15.99
CA ALA A 579 -13.16 10.17 -17.25
C ALA A 579 -14.65 9.87 -17.46
N ALA A 580 -15.12 8.65 -17.15
CA ALA A 580 -16.54 8.29 -17.21
C ALA A 580 -17.40 9.10 -16.22
N TYR A 581 -16.88 9.34 -15.01
CA TYR A 581 -17.57 10.16 -14.00
C TYR A 581 -17.64 11.64 -14.40
N ARG A 582 -16.55 12.20 -14.93
CA ARG A 582 -16.45 13.60 -15.39
C ARG A 582 -17.32 13.89 -16.59
N SER A 583 -17.32 13.00 -17.58
CA SER A 583 -18.20 13.08 -18.77
C SER A 583 -19.69 12.95 -18.43
N GLY A 584 -20.02 12.61 -17.18
CA GLY A 584 -21.38 12.40 -16.74
C GLY A 584 -22.10 11.26 -17.42
N THR A 585 -21.33 10.31 -17.96
CA THR A 585 -21.83 9.06 -18.50
C THR A 585 -22.55 8.30 -17.38
N THR A 586 -23.89 8.40 -17.34
CA THR A 586 -24.70 7.62 -16.41
C THR A 586 -24.44 6.15 -16.67
N SER A 587 -23.83 5.47 -15.69
CA SER A 587 -23.63 4.02 -15.77
C SER A 587 -24.95 3.32 -16.13
N SER A 588 -24.88 2.23 -16.90
CA SER A 588 -26.04 1.42 -17.27
C SER A 588 -26.89 1.03 -16.05
N TRP A 589 -26.25 0.88 -14.88
CA TRP A 589 -26.90 0.65 -13.59
C TRP A 589 -27.70 1.87 -13.08
N THR A 590 -27.15 3.08 -13.13
CA THR A 590 -27.89 4.31 -12.79
C THR A 590 -29.06 4.55 -13.74
N ALA A 591 -28.86 4.34 -15.04
CA ALA A 591 -29.93 4.41 -16.03
C ALA A 591 -31.00 3.33 -15.78
N GLY A 592 -30.59 2.10 -15.47
CA GLY A 592 -31.47 0.99 -15.11
C GLY A 592 -32.26 1.25 -13.83
N ARG A 593 -31.63 1.81 -12.80
CA ARG A 593 -32.27 2.21 -11.55
C ARG A 593 -33.29 3.33 -11.78
N ALA A 594 -32.95 4.35 -12.55
CA ALA A 594 -33.87 5.42 -12.92
C ALA A 594 -35.09 4.87 -13.69
N ARG A 595 -34.87 3.96 -14.66
CA ARG A 595 -35.95 3.26 -15.37
C ARG A 595 -36.82 2.43 -14.44
N ALA A 596 -36.23 1.67 -13.51
CA ALA A 596 -36.96 0.86 -12.53
C ALA A 596 -37.81 1.73 -11.59
N MET A 597 -37.28 2.88 -11.15
CA MET A 597 -38.04 3.83 -10.32
C MET A 597 -39.16 4.51 -11.11
N LYS A 598 -38.93 4.85 -12.39
CA LYS A 598 -39.98 5.34 -13.28
C LYS A 598 -41.07 4.29 -13.50
N ALA A 599 -40.70 3.03 -13.70
CA ALA A 599 -41.64 1.91 -13.83
C ALA A 599 -42.41 1.62 -12.53
N ALA A 600 -41.77 1.77 -11.37
CA ALA A 600 -42.44 1.66 -10.07
C ALA A 600 -43.46 2.79 -9.86
N LYS A 601 -43.09 4.04 -10.16
CA LYS A 601 -44.02 5.19 -10.14
C LYS A 601 -45.18 5.03 -11.12
N ALA A 602 -44.92 4.51 -12.33
CA ALA A 602 -45.95 4.23 -13.31
C ALA A 602 -46.94 3.18 -12.82
N ARG A 603 -46.46 2.11 -12.14
CA ARG A 603 -47.32 1.11 -11.49
C ARG A 603 -48.10 1.68 -10.32
N GLU A 604 -47.48 2.52 -9.49
CA GLU A 604 -48.15 3.20 -8.37
C GLU A 604 -49.26 4.14 -8.89
N LYS A 605 -48.97 4.90 -9.94
CA LYS A 605 -49.96 5.76 -10.60
C LYS A 605 -51.09 4.95 -11.25
N ALA A 606 -50.77 3.90 -12.01
CA ALA A 606 -51.78 3.04 -12.62
C ALA A 606 -52.66 2.35 -11.57
N TRP A 607 -52.06 1.91 -10.46
CA TRP A 607 -52.81 1.39 -9.31
C TRP A 607 -53.74 2.46 -8.72
N TRP A 608 -53.26 3.68 -8.50
CA TRP A 608 -54.06 4.78 -7.96
C TRP A 608 -55.20 5.17 -8.91
N ASP A 609 -54.92 5.27 -10.21
CA ASP A 609 -55.90 5.65 -11.23
C ASP A 609 -56.98 4.57 -11.43
N ASN A 610 -56.64 3.28 -11.19
CA ASN A 610 -57.60 2.16 -11.23
C ASN A 610 -58.54 2.09 -10.01
N LEU A 611 -58.33 2.92 -8.98
CA LEU A 611 -59.26 3.01 -7.85
C LEU A 611 -60.47 3.86 -8.22
N SER A 612 -61.66 3.43 -7.79
CA SER A 612 -62.89 4.22 -7.95
C SER A 612 -62.73 5.60 -7.29
N PRO A 613 -63.42 6.65 -7.80
CA PRO A 613 -63.37 7.98 -7.18
C PRO A 613 -63.70 7.96 -5.68
N ALA A 614 -64.67 7.13 -5.27
CA ALA A 614 -65.04 6.94 -3.86
C ALA A 614 -63.89 6.32 -3.04
N ALA A 615 -63.21 5.28 -3.55
CA ALA A 615 -62.08 4.65 -2.86
C ALA A 615 -60.86 5.59 -2.77
N ARG A 616 -60.63 6.44 -3.78
CA ARG A 616 -59.60 7.49 -3.73
C ARG A 616 -59.93 8.54 -2.67
N ALA A 617 -61.19 8.99 -2.61
CA ALA A 617 -61.65 9.96 -1.62
C ALA A 617 -61.56 9.41 -0.19
N GLU A 618 -62.00 8.17 0.05
CA GLU A 618 -61.92 7.49 1.35
C GLU A 618 -60.46 7.37 1.83
N ARG A 619 -59.56 6.92 0.95
CA ARG A 619 -58.12 6.78 1.28
C ARG A 619 -57.45 8.14 1.50
N ALA A 620 -57.80 9.16 0.71
CA ALA A 620 -57.30 10.51 0.91
C ALA A 620 -57.79 11.09 2.25
N ALA A 621 -59.06 10.85 2.61
CA ALA A 621 -59.63 11.24 3.90
C ALA A 621 -58.95 10.51 5.07
N ALA A 622 -58.70 9.21 4.95
CA ALA A 622 -58.00 8.42 5.97
C ALA A 622 -56.56 8.91 6.19
N LYS A 623 -55.80 9.14 5.12
CA LYS A 623 -54.44 9.71 5.22
C LYS A 623 -54.42 11.14 5.71
N ARG A 624 -55.46 11.92 5.39
CA ARG A 624 -55.62 13.27 5.92
C ARG A 624 -55.91 13.24 7.42
N LEU A 625 -56.78 12.35 7.89
CA LEU A 625 -57.06 12.17 9.30
C LEU A 625 -55.81 11.73 10.07
N GLU A 626 -55.06 10.76 9.55
CA GLU A 626 -53.77 10.32 10.14
C GLU A 626 -52.79 11.49 10.28
N PHE A 627 -52.71 12.36 9.26
CA PHE A 627 -51.85 13.54 9.30
C PHE A 627 -52.35 14.60 10.29
N ASP A 628 -53.66 14.86 10.32
CA ASP A 628 -54.26 15.85 11.20
C ASP A 628 -54.19 15.43 12.69
N GLN A 629 -54.09 14.12 12.99
CA GLN A 629 -53.86 13.58 14.35
C GLN A 629 -52.40 13.67 14.83
N MET A 630 -51.43 13.94 13.94
CA MET A 630 -50.02 14.11 14.31
C MET A 630 -49.77 15.45 15.01
N SER A 631 -48.80 15.49 15.93
CA SER A 631 -48.34 16.77 16.50
C SER A 631 -47.71 17.67 15.43
N LEU A 632 -47.65 18.99 15.66
CA LEU A 632 -47.06 19.93 14.69
C LEU A 632 -45.60 19.58 14.33
N THR A 633 -44.82 19.05 15.28
CA THR A 633 -43.45 18.58 15.04
C THR A 633 -43.43 17.34 14.14
N GLN A 634 -44.31 16.36 14.40
CA GLN A 634 -44.45 15.16 13.57
C GLN A 634 -44.95 15.50 12.15
N GLN A 635 -45.90 16.43 12.03
CA GLN A 635 -46.36 16.94 10.74
C GLN A 635 -45.21 17.60 9.96
N ALA A 636 -44.37 18.41 10.62
CA ALA A 636 -43.21 19.05 10.01
C ALA A 636 -42.16 18.03 9.55
N GLN A 637 -41.84 17.04 10.39
CA GLN A 637 -40.94 15.95 10.04
C GLN A 637 -41.49 15.15 8.86
N ARG A 638 -42.78 14.80 8.87
CA ARG A 638 -43.41 14.03 7.79
C ARG A 638 -43.37 14.77 6.45
N LYS A 639 -43.58 16.09 6.44
CA LYS A 639 -43.42 16.92 5.24
C LYS A 639 -41.98 16.91 4.73
N ALA A 640 -41.00 17.00 5.62
CA ALA A 640 -39.58 16.93 5.26
C ALA A 640 -39.19 15.56 4.69
N GLU A 641 -39.63 14.46 5.30
CA GLU A 641 -39.39 13.10 4.81
C GLU A 641 -39.93 12.88 3.39
N LEU A 642 -41.14 13.39 3.12
CA LEU A 642 -41.77 13.27 1.80
C LEU A 642 -41.02 14.09 0.74
N ALA A 643 -40.63 15.33 1.07
CA ALA A 643 -39.82 16.18 0.18
C ALA A 643 -38.43 15.56 -0.08
N GLU A 644 -37.73 15.10 0.95
CA GLU A 644 -36.43 14.42 0.81
C GLU A 644 -36.55 13.10 0.04
N ARG A 645 -37.66 12.39 0.17
CA ARG A 645 -37.93 11.20 -0.65
C ARG A 645 -38.08 11.59 -2.12
N ARG A 646 -38.76 12.70 -2.44
CA ARG A 646 -38.90 13.21 -3.81
C ARG A 646 -37.57 13.66 -4.41
N ILE A 647 -36.77 14.40 -3.65
CA ILE A 647 -35.44 14.85 -4.06
C ILE A 647 -34.51 13.65 -4.31
N ARG A 648 -34.52 12.64 -3.43
CA ARG A 648 -33.74 11.39 -3.61
C ARG A 648 -34.09 10.62 -4.87
N VAL A 649 -35.29 10.81 -5.42
CA VAL A 649 -35.71 10.19 -6.69
C VAL A 649 -35.58 11.14 -7.89
N GLY A 650 -34.88 12.26 -7.72
CA GLY A 650 -34.56 13.23 -8.77
C GLY A 650 -35.69 14.18 -9.15
N LEU A 651 -36.69 14.38 -8.27
CA LEU A 651 -37.71 15.41 -8.48
C LEU A 651 -37.31 16.71 -7.78
N ASP A 652 -37.47 17.82 -8.50
CA ASP A 652 -37.37 19.15 -7.91
C ASP A 652 -38.64 19.46 -7.09
N GLU A 653 -38.44 19.82 -5.82
CA GLU A 653 -39.55 20.02 -4.87
C GLU A 653 -40.33 21.32 -5.17
N LEU A 654 -39.64 22.35 -5.69
CA LEU A 654 -40.26 23.63 -6.08
C LEU A 654 -41.13 23.45 -7.33
N GLU A 655 -40.61 22.81 -8.37
CA GLU A 655 -41.35 22.49 -9.60
C GLU A 655 -42.57 21.63 -9.29
N ASN A 656 -42.42 20.62 -8.42
CA ASN A 656 -43.52 19.77 -7.98
C ASN A 656 -44.59 20.59 -7.22
N TYR A 657 -44.19 21.49 -6.33
CA TYR A 657 -45.11 22.37 -5.61
C TYR A 657 -45.87 23.33 -6.55
N GLN A 658 -45.16 23.96 -7.49
CA GLN A 658 -45.76 24.85 -8.50
C GLN A 658 -46.71 24.09 -9.44
N THR A 659 -46.36 22.86 -9.82
CA THR A 659 -47.21 22.00 -10.65
C THR A 659 -48.47 21.58 -9.91
N TRP A 660 -48.35 21.21 -8.63
CA TRP A 660 -49.50 20.93 -7.77
C TRP A 660 -50.43 22.15 -7.66
N LEU A 661 -49.87 23.34 -7.40
CA LEU A 661 -50.65 24.58 -7.34
C LEU A 661 -51.39 24.88 -8.65
N ARG A 662 -50.72 24.75 -9.80
CA ARG A 662 -51.33 24.96 -11.12
C ARG A 662 -52.40 23.92 -11.47
N SER A 663 -52.30 22.72 -10.90
CA SER A 663 -53.25 21.63 -11.15
C SER A 663 -54.54 21.72 -10.32
N LEU A 664 -54.63 22.64 -9.36
CA LEU A 664 -55.81 22.82 -8.51
C LEU A 664 -56.83 23.76 -9.16
N PRO A 665 -58.08 23.34 -9.33
CA PRO A 665 -59.19 24.24 -9.65
C PRO A 665 -59.32 25.38 -8.63
N ALA A 666 -59.74 26.56 -9.08
CA ALA A 666 -59.78 27.77 -8.25
C ALA A 666 -60.76 27.64 -7.07
N ASP A 667 -61.91 27.00 -7.29
CA ASP A 667 -62.90 26.66 -6.27
C ASP A 667 -62.34 25.69 -5.22
N GLU A 668 -61.59 24.67 -5.65
CA GLU A 668 -60.94 23.72 -4.75
C GLU A 668 -59.84 24.39 -3.90
N TYR A 669 -59.06 25.29 -4.50
CA TYR A 669 -58.05 26.06 -3.80
C TYR A 669 -58.67 26.93 -2.69
N VAL A 670 -59.77 27.62 -2.99
CA VAL A 670 -60.51 28.45 -2.03
C VAL A 670 -61.08 27.59 -0.89
N ALA A 671 -61.73 26.47 -1.20
CA ALA A 671 -62.24 25.54 -0.19
C ALA A 671 -61.13 25.05 0.74
N ARG A 672 -59.99 24.61 0.18
CA ARG A 672 -58.81 24.17 0.95
C ARG A 672 -58.17 25.31 1.77
N SER A 673 -58.32 26.55 1.33
CA SER A 673 -57.83 27.74 2.06
C SER A 673 -58.72 28.05 3.25
N LEU A 674 -60.04 28.02 3.08
CA LEU A 674 -61.02 28.19 4.15
C LEU A 674 -60.89 27.09 5.22
N ASP A 675 -60.70 25.83 4.81
CA ASP A 675 -60.44 24.71 5.71
C ASP A 675 -59.12 24.87 6.49
N ARG A 676 -58.08 25.42 5.86
CA ARG A 676 -56.81 25.73 6.53
C ARG A 676 -56.98 26.89 7.51
N LYS A 677 -57.73 27.92 7.14
CA LYS A 677 -58.03 29.07 7.99
C LYS A 677 -58.80 28.66 9.24
N LYS A 678 -59.86 27.85 9.09
CA LYS A 678 -60.64 27.31 10.20
C LYS A 678 -59.76 26.48 11.15
N ARG A 679 -59.01 25.51 10.62
CA ARG A 679 -58.10 24.70 11.44
C ARG A 679 -57.02 25.52 12.16
N PHE A 680 -56.51 26.57 11.52
CA PHE A 680 -55.54 27.46 12.16
C PHE A 680 -56.17 28.28 13.29
N GLN A 681 -57.44 28.65 13.18
CA GLN A 681 -58.21 29.31 14.25
C GLN A 681 -58.45 28.36 15.43
N ASP A 682 -58.63 27.07 15.19
CA ASP A 682 -58.85 26.07 16.24
C ASP A 682 -57.58 25.75 17.08
N LEU A 683 -56.39 26.16 16.62
CA LEU A 683 -55.13 26.00 17.36
C LEU A 683 -54.99 27.01 18.51
N SER A 684 -54.33 26.60 19.60
CA SER A 684 -53.95 27.52 20.68
C SER A 684 -52.93 28.58 20.20
N PRO A 685 -52.79 29.73 20.90
CA PRO A 685 -51.84 30.78 20.51
C PRO A 685 -50.38 30.29 20.35
N ALA A 686 -49.91 29.39 21.22
CA ALA A 686 -48.58 28.81 21.13
C ALA A 686 -48.42 27.89 19.91
N GLU A 687 -49.43 27.07 19.61
CA GLU A 687 -49.45 26.16 18.46
C GLU A 687 -49.54 26.91 17.13
N ARG A 688 -50.27 28.04 17.09
CA ARG A 688 -50.29 28.92 15.91
C ARG A 688 -48.89 29.43 15.57
N GLY A 689 -48.14 29.88 16.58
CA GLY A 689 -46.74 30.30 16.42
C GLY A 689 -45.83 29.17 15.92
N ALA A 690 -45.95 27.99 16.51
CA ALA A 690 -45.18 26.81 16.09
C ALA A 690 -45.52 26.34 14.67
N SER A 691 -46.79 26.40 14.27
CA SER A 691 -47.27 26.03 12.94
C SER A 691 -46.74 26.96 11.84
N VAL A 692 -46.76 28.28 12.09
CA VAL A 692 -46.18 29.28 11.18
C VAL A 692 -44.67 29.07 11.04
N ALA A 693 -43.95 28.95 12.17
CA ALA A 693 -42.50 28.74 12.16
C ALA A 693 -42.08 27.41 11.50
N ALA A 694 -42.87 26.34 11.66
CA ALA A 694 -42.64 25.07 10.98
C ALA A 694 -42.83 25.20 9.47
N TRP A 695 -43.85 25.94 9.02
CA TRP A 695 -44.10 26.17 7.60
C TRP A 695 -43.03 27.07 6.97
N ASP A 696 -42.60 28.14 7.66
CA ASP A 696 -41.55 29.04 7.18
C ASP A 696 -40.21 28.30 7.03
N ARG A 697 -39.83 27.48 8.01
CA ARG A 697 -38.64 26.63 7.91
C ARG A 697 -38.73 25.65 6.73
N HIS A 698 -39.89 25.06 6.50
CA HIS A 698 -40.09 24.15 5.37
C HIS A 698 -39.94 24.88 4.02
N ARG A 699 -40.51 26.08 3.88
CA ARG A 699 -40.38 26.88 2.66
C ARG A 699 -38.94 27.31 2.39
N LEU A 700 -38.24 27.80 3.42
CA LEU A 700 -36.82 28.16 3.32
C LEU A 700 -35.97 26.95 2.93
N ARG A 701 -36.21 25.79 3.55
CA ARG A 701 -35.43 24.56 3.32
C ARG A 701 -35.54 24.04 1.88
N TYR A 702 -36.70 24.19 1.24
CA TYR A 702 -36.95 23.64 -0.10
C TYR A 702 -37.19 24.72 -1.16
N GLY A 703 -36.84 25.98 -0.87
CA GLY A 703 -36.95 27.07 -1.83
C GLY A 703 -38.38 27.40 -2.30
N LEU A 704 -39.42 27.07 -1.51
CA LEU A 704 -40.83 27.24 -1.88
C LEU A 704 -41.33 28.70 -1.78
N THR A 705 -40.40 29.65 -1.62
CA THR A 705 -40.66 31.06 -1.33
C THR A 705 -40.86 31.87 -2.61
N ALA A 706 -41.97 31.66 -3.31
CA ALA A 706 -42.51 32.71 -4.17
C ALA A 706 -43.40 33.63 -3.32
N GLN A 707 -43.17 34.95 -3.38
CA GLN A 707 -44.06 36.05 -2.90
C GLN A 707 -43.99 36.57 -1.44
N ARG A 708 -42.91 36.44 -0.66
CA ARG A 708 -42.82 37.18 0.63
C ARG A 708 -41.56 38.00 0.92
N LEU A 709 -40.66 38.17 -0.03
CA LEU A 709 -39.41 38.92 0.19
C LEU A 709 -39.18 40.02 -0.84
N ALA A 710 -40.17 40.91 -1.01
CA ALA A 710 -39.96 42.17 -1.75
C ALA A 710 -40.72 43.37 -1.16
N THR A 711 -41.17 43.31 0.11
CA THR A 711 -41.78 44.46 0.77
C THR A 711 -41.28 44.57 2.21
N PRO A 712 -40.73 45.73 2.63
CA PRO A 712 -40.41 46.01 4.03
C PRO A 712 -41.66 45.90 4.91
N LEU A 713 -41.42 45.72 6.21
CA LEU A 713 -42.37 45.31 7.25
C LEU A 713 -43.46 46.32 7.64
N ASP A 714 -43.65 47.42 6.90
CA ASP A 714 -44.70 48.39 7.16
C ASP A 714 -45.71 48.41 6.02
N GLU A 715 -46.99 48.43 6.38
CA GLU A 715 -48.18 48.45 5.52
C GLU A 715 -48.81 47.07 5.17
N ARG A 716 -49.83 46.71 5.96
CA ARG A 716 -51.01 45.97 5.50
C ARG A 716 -52.17 46.98 5.39
N PRO A 717 -53.23 46.74 4.59
CA PRO A 717 -53.59 45.50 3.88
C PRO A 717 -53.97 45.69 2.39
N VAL A 718 -53.85 44.64 1.57
CA VAL A 718 -54.65 44.56 0.32
C VAL A 718 -55.16 43.13 0.13
N THR A 719 -56.42 43.03 -0.28
CA THR A 719 -57.31 41.88 -0.30
C THR A 719 -56.89 40.74 -1.26
N PRO A 720 -57.42 39.51 -1.08
CA PRO A 720 -57.13 38.33 -1.92
C PRO A 720 -57.43 38.51 -3.43
N GLU A 721 -58.13 39.56 -3.81
CA GLU A 721 -58.40 39.92 -5.22
C GLU A 721 -57.14 40.42 -5.95
N VAL A 722 -56.16 40.99 -5.22
CA VAL A 722 -54.88 41.46 -5.80
C VAL A 722 -53.92 40.29 -6.06
N GLU A 723 -53.96 39.26 -5.21
CA GLU A 723 -53.18 38.02 -5.41
C GLU A 723 -53.67 37.24 -6.64
N GLN A 724 -54.96 37.35 -6.99
CA GLN A 724 -55.55 36.69 -8.15
C GLN A 724 -55.18 37.40 -9.48
N ALA A 725 -55.01 38.73 -9.46
CA ALA A 725 -54.67 39.53 -10.64
C ALA A 725 -53.21 39.33 -11.11
N ALA A 726 -52.30 38.96 -10.21
CA ALA A 726 -50.87 38.79 -10.51
C ALA A 726 -50.49 37.41 -11.07
N LEU A 727 -51.43 36.45 -11.09
CA LEU A 727 -51.14 35.03 -11.34
C LEU A 727 -51.82 34.42 -12.58
N LEU A 728 -52.50 35.23 -13.41
CA LEU A 728 -53.06 34.77 -14.68
C LEU A 728 -52.23 35.32 -15.86
N PRO A 729 -51.83 34.47 -16.83
CA PRO A 729 -51.36 34.96 -18.11
C PRO A 729 -52.58 35.49 -18.88
N GLU A 730 -52.43 36.64 -19.54
CA GLU A 730 -53.42 37.39 -20.35
C GLU A 730 -54.11 38.55 -19.62
N GLY A 731 -53.81 39.78 -20.09
CA GLY A 731 -54.14 41.04 -19.44
C GLY A 731 -55.63 41.43 -19.49
N ALA A 732 -55.97 42.48 -18.72
CA ALA A 732 -57.35 42.94 -18.45
C ALA A 732 -58.20 43.17 -19.72
N THR A 733 -57.59 43.59 -20.82
CA THR A 733 -58.26 43.82 -22.11
C THR A 733 -58.81 42.56 -22.76
N VAL A 734 -58.14 41.40 -22.63
CA VAL A 734 -58.61 40.13 -23.19
C VAL A 734 -59.76 39.55 -22.35
N ARG A 735 -59.70 39.77 -21.04
CA ARG A 735 -60.73 39.33 -20.08
C ARG A 735 -62.02 40.16 -20.24
N ASP A 736 -61.92 41.47 -20.44
CA ASP A 736 -63.07 42.34 -20.65
C ASP A 736 -63.71 42.10 -22.03
N ALA A 737 -62.90 41.82 -23.06
CA ALA A 737 -63.41 41.38 -24.37
C ALA A 737 -64.16 40.03 -24.27
N ALA A 738 -63.59 39.02 -23.59
CA ALA A 738 -64.22 37.71 -23.42
C ALA A 738 -65.42 37.72 -22.46
N PHE A 739 -65.54 38.74 -21.59
CA PHE A 739 -66.72 38.96 -20.74
C PHE A 739 -67.84 39.67 -21.50
N LEU A 740 -67.52 40.70 -22.29
CA LEU A 740 -68.48 41.37 -23.17
C LEU A 740 -69.01 40.45 -24.28
N GLU A 741 -68.16 39.59 -24.84
CA GLU A 741 -68.54 38.58 -25.83
C GLU A 741 -69.44 37.49 -25.22
N ARG A 742 -69.24 37.15 -23.94
CA ARG A 742 -70.14 36.25 -23.19
C ARG A 742 -71.46 36.90 -22.79
N GLN A 743 -71.48 38.20 -22.50
CA GLN A 743 -72.70 38.96 -22.21
C GLN A 743 -73.54 39.21 -23.48
N GLY A 744 -72.91 39.45 -24.63
CA GLY A 744 -73.61 39.56 -25.93
C GLY A 744 -74.30 38.26 -26.33
N ASN A 745 -73.62 37.11 -26.17
CA ASN A 745 -74.21 35.79 -26.44
C ASN A 745 -75.36 35.43 -25.47
N LEU A 746 -75.35 35.95 -24.24
CA LEU A 746 -76.43 35.79 -23.26
C LEU A 746 -77.68 36.62 -23.60
N LEU A 747 -77.52 37.79 -24.24
CA LEU A 747 -78.62 38.62 -24.72
C LEU A 747 -79.25 38.03 -26.00
N ASP A 748 -78.44 37.50 -26.92
CA ASP A 748 -78.92 36.79 -28.12
C ASP A 748 -79.70 35.51 -27.77
N ASP A 749 -79.30 34.79 -26.72
CA ASP A 749 -80.03 33.60 -26.22
C ASP A 749 -81.33 33.97 -25.48
N LEU A 750 -81.40 35.15 -24.85
CA LEU A 750 -82.63 35.67 -24.23
C LEU A 750 -83.64 36.21 -25.26
N GLU A 751 -83.19 36.86 -26.33
CA GLU A 751 -84.06 37.30 -27.43
C GLU A 751 -84.59 36.12 -28.25
N ARG A 752 -83.81 35.05 -28.43
CA ARG A 752 -84.28 33.79 -29.06
C ARG A 752 -85.26 33.01 -28.19
N GLN A 753 -85.18 33.12 -26.86
CA GLN A 753 -86.16 32.53 -25.93
C GLN A 753 -87.44 33.37 -25.76
N ALA A 754 -87.42 34.65 -26.14
CA ALA A 754 -88.58 35.54 -26.09
C ALA A 754 -89.38 35.62 -27.41
N ALA A 755 -88.86 35.06 -28.52
CA ALA A 755 -89.48 35.05 -29.85
C ALA A 755 -89.97 33.64 -30.31
N GLY A 756 -90.14 32.69 -29.38
CA GLY A 756 -90.62 31.33 -29.63
C GLY A 756 -91.81 30.95 -28.77
#